data_AF-A0A561X312-F1
#
_entry.id   AF-A0A561X312-F1
#
_cell.length_a   1.000
_cell.length_b   1.000
_cell.length_c   1.000
_cell.angle_alpha   90.00
_cell.angle_beta   90.00
_cell.angle_gamma   90.00
#
_symmetry.space_group_name_H-M   'P 1'
#
loop_
_entity.id
_entity.type
_entity.pdbx_description
1 polymer ?
#
loop_
_entity_poly.entity_id
_entity_poly.type
_entity_poly.pdbx_seq_one_letter_code
_entity_poly.pdbx_strand_id
1 'polypeptide(L)'
;MKRLCAAMLLLSSVLSGLLPAGHTRAEAAEPTVNVKLVNYLGNQSEVTIKPTDTYSLSGTGVTLKANVTYRVKTTAGGLALQEGTKLLGEFSQLRLTPSKANAVLLVNGRGYPGEMTFVKENGQYVRPVNTVPVEEYLKGVVPNEMPASWNIEALKAQAVAARTYALSYAGATIDDTIRYQVYGGYARYPNSTKAVEETYGQVLKYNGRLISAVFSASNGGKTESNANAWGGTPLPIFPIKEDPYDNAVSWGFTIQKTQIDLTGKNLADYAAWWDTANETDKVITNNIKTWMKANGYNGKEIKIVAIPKLSLYAPLSGGRVSKGDIAIDYIAKGDTDNDGALAVRRLELIGVPAAKIRALIGNRVILSYLVTEVKETDRSITVSGKGDGHGVGMSQYGAKKMGELGKKYTEILDFYYPGALLTTAYTKAEQIEPPTAEPLPPNAGNTPPTPTAPPAPTPADTKAPIIKDVKAVYVPKTNQLSVRYAINEEAAVTIYVKNASGKIVQYIQKDVKQKSGSYTTIWTVGSNRNGKYTFGIITKDAAGNVSSAVASAVVNKAVAPPKVNSVGDRSSTVTGTAEAGATIVVKAGTKTYKATAKTNGSFAVAIPRQKAGTVLTVTAIDRAGNPSQSVRLTVKDNTPPPAPKLNSITSRQSILTGKAEAGATITVKIGTKTYKTAARKDGAFSVAIGRQKTKTVLIVTVADRAGNVSAPVKVQVR
;
A
#
# COMPACT_ATOMS: atom_id res chain seq x y z
N MET A 1 75.97 -29.99 21.90
CA MET A 1 75.08 -30.30 20.76
C MET A 1 74.87 -29.00 19.99
N LYS A 2 75.64 -28.78 18.91
CA LYS A 2 75.20 -28.75 17.48
C LYS A 2 74.03 -27.79 17.22
N ARG A 3 74.04 -26.82 16.29
CA ARG A 3 75.02 -26.27 15.32
C ARG A 3 74.38 -25.00 14.69
N LEU A 4 75.18 -23.93 14.55
CA LEU A 4 75.39 -23.02 13.39
C LEU A 4 74.18 -22.40 12.63
N CYS A 5 74.09 -21.05 12.57
CA CYS A 5 74.51 -20.15 11.46
C CYS A 5 73.41 -19.95 10.39
N ALA A 6 73.23 -18.85 9.64
CA ALA A 6 73.89 -17.57 9.35
C ALA A 6 72.81 -16.68 8.67
N ALA A 7 72.68 -15.38 8.95
CA ALA A 7 73.36 -14.21 8.36
C ALA A 7 73.03 -13.87 6.88
N MET A 8 72.47 -12.67 6.64
CA MET A 8 72.80 -11.64 5.60
C MET A 8 71.61 -10.65 5.49
N LEU A 9 71.64 -9.39 5.97
CA LEU A 9 72.41 -8.21 5.53
C LEU A 9 72.30 -7.92 4.03
N LEU A 10 71.58 -6.84 3.69
CA LEU A 10 72.09 -5.80 2.77
C LEU A 10 71.28 -4.50 2.93
N LEU A 11 71.96 -3.53 3.54
CA LEU A 11 71.67 -2.11 3.49
C LEU A 11 72.23 -1.58 2.16
N SER A 12 71.43 -0.89 1.35
CA SER A 12 71.95 -0.03 0.29
C SER A 12 71.16 1.27 0.20
N SER A 13 71.79 2.32 0.69
CA SER A 13 71.48 3.72 0.45
C SER A 13 71.56 4.06 -1.04
N VAL A 14 70.50 4.68 -1.60
CA VAL A 14 70.64 5.61 -2.74
C VAL A 14 69.80 6.84 -2.42
N LEU A 15 70.51 7.91 -2.07
CA LEU A 15 70.04 9.28 -2.15
C LEU A 15 70.11 9.68 -3.63
N SER A 16 68.98 9.94 -4.29
CA SER A 16 68.91 10.68 -5.57
C SER A 16 67.47 11.08 -5.91
N GLY A 17 67.23 12.38 -6.09
CA GLY A 17 66.10 12.90 -6.85
C GLY A 17 64.96 13.52 -6.06
N LEU A 18 65.16 14.77 -5.60
CA LEU A 18 64.05 15.72 -5.55
C LEU A 18 63.49 15.90 -6.97
N LEU A 19 62.26 15.45 -7.20
CA LEU A 19 61.39 16.01 -8.22
C LEU A 19 59.98 16.13 -7.63
N PRO A 20 59.26 17.25 -7.83
CA PRO A 20 57.91 17.41 -7.33
C PRO A 20 56.99 16.51 -8.14
N ALA A 21 56.61 15.36 -7.57
CA ALA A 21 55.49 14.60 -8.10
C ALA A 21 54.22 15.42 -7.87
N GLY A 22 53.82 16.19 -8.89
CA GLY A 22 52.46 16.66 -9.01
C GLY A 22 51.55 15.44 -8.88
N HIS A 23 50.81 15.36 -7.78
CA HIS A 23 49.79 14.34 -7.60
C HIS A 23 48.66 14.61 -8.60
N THR A 24 48.80 14.12 -9.82
CA THR A 24 47.67 13.82 -10.69
C THR A 24 46.95 12.63 -10.06
N ARG A 25 45.91 12.92 -9.26
CA ARG A 25 44.94 11.91 -8.86
C ARG A 25 44.24 11.47 -10.14
N ALA A 26 44.48 10.24 -10.59
CA ALA A 26 43.61 9.60 -11.57
C ALA A 26 42.18 9.60 -11.01
N GLU A 27 41.23 10.17 -11.76
CA GLU A 27 39.82 10.10 -11.40
C GLU A 27 39.38 8.64 -11.34
N ALA A 28 38.71 8.26 -10.24
CA ALA A 28 38.18 6.92 -10.09
C ALA A 28 36.97 6.74 -11.04
N ALA A 29 36.98 5.66 -11.83
CA ALA A 29 35.87 5.31 -12.70
C ALA A 29 34.60 4.95 -11.89
N GLU A 30 33.42 5.12 -12.49
CA GLU A 30 32.14 4.75 -11.87
C GLU A 30 32.11 3.24 -11.55
N PRO A 31 31.91 2.84 -10.27
CA PRO A 31 31.86 1.45 -9.87
C PRO A 31 30.53 0.78 -10.26
N THR A 32 30.54 -0.55 -10.34
CA THR A 32 29.34 -1.36 -10.58
C THR A 32 28.83 -2.02 -9.30
N VAL A 33 27.54 -2.33 -9.29
CA VAL A 33 26.85 -3.09 -8.22
C VAL A 33 26.33 -4.39 -8.81
N ASN A 34 26.53 -5.50 -8.08
CA ASN A 34 26.02 -6.82 -8.44
C ASN A 34 24.78 -7.13 -7.60
N VAL A 35 23.61 -7.22 -8.26
CA VAL A 35 22.32 -7.40 -7.59
C VAL A 35 21.70 -8.73 -7.99
N LYS A 36 21.63 -9.67 -7.04
CA LYS A 36 20.89 -10.92 -7.17
C LYS A 36 19.39 -10.64 -7.11
N LEU A 37 18.67 -11.04 -8.16
CA LEU A 37 17.24 -10.77 -8.30
C LEU A 37 16.39 -11.86 -7.64
N VAL A 38 15.76 -11.55 -6.51
CA VAL A 38 14.96 -12.44 -5.65
C VAL A 38 13.57 -11.88 -5.40
N ASN A 39 13.47 -10.60 -5.02
CA ASN A 39 12.28 -9.95 -4.50
C ASN A 39 11.10 -10.00 -5.48
N TYR A 40 11.31 -9.61 -6.74
CA TYR A 40 10.25 -9.58 -7.75
C TYR A 40 10.12 -10.87 -8.56
N LEU A 41 11.18 -11.68 -8.61
CA LEU A 41 11.21 -12.89 -9.43
C LEU A 41 10.71 -14.13 -8.67
N GLY A 42 11.02 -14.21 -7.37
CA GLY A 42 10.86 -15.43 -6.58
C GLY A 42 11.75 -16.58 -7.08
N ASN A 43 11.32 -17.81 -6.81
CA ASN A 43 12.00 -19.02 -7.29
C ASN A 43 11.30 -19.53 -8.55
N GLN A 44 12.03 -19.56 -9.67
CA GLN A 44 11.50 -19.97 -10.97
C GLN A 44 12.47 -20.97 -11.61
N SER A 45 11.97 -22.09 -12.15
CA SER A 45 12.77 -23.02 -12.95
C SER A 45 12.93 -22.56 -14.41
N GLU A 46 12.16 -21.55 -14.82
CA GLU A 46 12.18 -20.95 -16.15
C GLU A 46 11.86 -19.44 -16.07
N VAL A 47 12.56 -18.63 -16.85
CA VAL A 47 12.28 -17.19 -17.00
C VAL A 47 12.27 -16.79 -18.47
N THR A 48 11.47 -15.78 -18.79
CA THR A 48 11.45 -15.14 -20.11
C THR A 48 12.37 -13.92 -20.10
N ILE A 49 13.14 -13.74 -21.16
CA ILE A 49 13.99 -12.56 -21.36
C ILE A 49 13.70 -11.90 -22.70
N LYS A 50 13.69 -10.56 -22.73
CA LYS A 50 13.47 -9.78 -23.95
C LYS A 50 14.36 -8.53 -23.96
N PRO A 51 15.45 -8.51 -24.75
CA PRO A 51 16.31 -7.34 -24.88
C PRO A 51 15.61 -6.17 -25.58
N THR A 52 15.85 -4.93 -25.17
CA THR A 52 15.40 -3.73 -25.93
C THR A 52 16.38 -3.34 -27.05
N ASP A 53 17.62 -3.79 -26.94
CA ASP A 53 18.71 -3.59 -27.90
C ASP A 53 19.49 -4.92 -28.00
N THR A 54 20.52 -4.99 -28.82
CA THR A 54 21.31 -6.22 -28.98
C THR A 54 22.10 -6.57 -27.71
N TYR A 55 22.10 -7.84 -27.31
CA TYR A 55 22.93 -8.37 -26.22
C TYR A 55 23.79 -9.53 -26.72
N SER A 56 25.06 -9.56 -26.36
CA SER A 56 25.98 -10.64 -26.70
C SER A 56 26.21 -11.54 -25.50
N LEU A 57 26.20 -12.86 -25.73
CA LEU A 57 26.52 -13.84 -24.71
C LEU A 57 28.04 -14.02 -24.62
N SER A 58 28.64 -13.62 -23.49
CA SER A 58 30.09 -13.63 -23.27
C SER A 58 30.69 -15.02 -23.51
N GLY A 59 31.86 -15.07 -24.18
CA GLY A 59 32.57 -16.32 -24.46
C GLY A 59 31.93 -17.17 -25.56
N THR A 60 30.95 -16.63 -26.31
CA THR A 60 30.27 -17.32 -27.40
C THR A 60 30.06 -16.39 -28.60
N GLY A 61 29.65 -16.94 -29.75
CA GLY A 61 29.17 -16.15 -30.88
C GLY A 61 27.67 -15.82 -30.84
N VAL A 62 26.95 -16.20 -29.77
CA VAL A 62 25.50 -16.04 -29.69
C VAL A 62 25.13 -14.59 -29.37
N THR A 63 24.22 -14.04 -30.16
CA THR A 63 23.70 -12.68 -30.00
C THR A 63 22.19 -12.70 -29.93
N LEU A 64 21.64 -12.02 -28.92
CA LEU A 64 20.21 -11.84 -28.72
C LEU A 64 19.77 -10.53 -29.37
N LYS A 65 18.75 -10.62 -30.23
CA LYS A 65 18.25 -9.49 -31.01
C LYS A 65 17.30 -8.64 -30.17
N ALA A 66 17.29 -7.35 -30.48
CA ALA A 66 16.34 -6.41 -29.92
C ALA A 66 14.89 -6.88 -30.16
N ASN A 67 14.06 -6.75 -29.14
CA ASN A 67 12.63 -7.06 -29.12
C ASN A 67 12.23 -8.51 -29.41
N VAL A 68 13.17 -9.46 -29.40
CA VAL A 68 12.90 -10.89 -29.49
C VAL A 68 12.81 -11.50 -28.09
N THR A 69 11.84 -12.39 -27.87
CA THR A 69 11.66 -13.09 -26.60
C THR A 69 12.41 -14.41 -26.61
N TYR A 70 13.21 -14.64 -25.57
CA TYR A 70 13.94 -15.86 -25.30
C TYR A 70 13.49 -16.47 -23.97
N ARG A 71 13.77 -17.76 -23.78
CA ARG A 71 13.58 -18.46 -22.52
C ARG A 71 14.91 -18.94 -21.95
N VAL A 72 15.08 -18.77 -20.65
CA VAL A 72 16.17 -19.37 -19.87
C VAL A 72 15.56 -20.38 -18.92
N LYS A 73 15.97 -21.64 -19.00
CA LYS A 73 15.40 -22.74 -18.22
C LYS A 73 16.50 -23.56 -17.55
N THR A 74 16.28 -24.04 -16.33
CA THR A 74 17.19 -25.01 -15.71
C THR A 74 17.13 -26.37 -16.42
N THR A 75 18.29 -26.93 -16.74
CA THR A 75 18.45 -28.32 -17.22
C THR A 75 19.28 -29.13 -16.23
N ALA A 76 19.49 -30.43 -16.47
CA ALA A 76 20.42 -31.22 -15.66
C ALA A 76 21.84 -30.62 -15.70
N GLY A 77 22.30 -30.20 -16.90
CA GLY A 77 23.64 -29.66 -17.15
C GLY A 77 23.86 -28.18 -16.83
N GLY A 78 22.79 -27.41 -16.56
CA GLY A 78 22.92 -25.98 -16.22
C GLY A 78 21.68 -25.18 -16.62
N LEU A 79 21.85 -24.30 -17.59
CA LEU A 79 20.82 -23.42 -18.12
C LEU A 79 20.72 -23.57 -19.65
N ALA A 80 19.53 -23.87 -20.15
CA ALA A 80 19.22 -23.81 -21.58
C ALA A 80 18.71 -22.42 -21.96
N LEU A 81 19.24 -21.88 -23.07
CA LEU A 81 18.76 -20.66 -23.70
C LEU A 81 18.02 -21.00 -25.00
N GLN A 82 16.79 -20.52 -25.16
CA GLN A 82 15.92 -20.87 -26.28
C GLN A 82 15.28 -19.65 -26.94
N GLU A 83 15.09 -19.71 -28.26
CA GLU A 83 14.27 -18.79 -29.06
C GLU A 83 13.07 -19.57 -29.60
N GLY A 84 11.88 -19.35 -29.04
CA GLY A 84 10.75 -20.26 -29.29
C GLY A 84 11.13 -21.69 -28.90
N THR A 85 10.91 -22.67 -29.78
CA THR A 85 11.30 -24.07 -29.56
C THR A 85 12.76 -24.37 -29.90
N LYS A 86 13.48 -23.42 -30.51
CA LYS A 86 14.88 -23.61 -30.93
C LYS A 86 15.82 -23.45 -29.73
N LEU A 87 16.61 -24.48 -29.45
CA LEU A 87 17.71 -24.41 -28.49
C LEU A 87 18.87 -23.63 -29.11
N LEU A 88 19.30 -22.56 -28.43
CA LEU A 88 20.48 -21.77 -28.80
C LEU A 88 21.75 -22.28 -28.11
N GLY A 89 21.60 -22.99 -26.99
CA GLY A 89 22.68 -23.70 -26.31
C GLY A 89 22.35 -24.03 -24.85
N GLU A 90 23.19 -24.86 -24.24
CA GLU A 90 23.21 -25.11 -22.80
C GLU A 90 24.51 -24.62 -22.18
N PHE A 91 24.40 -23.99 -21.01
CA PHE A 91 25.50 -23.27 -20.38
C PHE A 91 25.47 -23.46 -18.87
N SER A 92 26.64 -23.59 -18.25
CA SER A 92 26.76 -23.57 -16.78
C SER A 92 26.33 -22.22 -16.19
N GLN A 93 26.62 -21.14 -16.93
CA GLN A 93 26.22 -19.76 -16.64
C GLN A 93 26.00 -19.00 -17.95
N LEU A 94 25.02 -18.08 -17.97
CA LEU A 94 24.76 -17.19 -19.10
C LEU A 94 25.10 -15.76 -18.74
N ARG A 95 26.15 -15.16 -19.31
CA ARG A 95 26.49 -13.74 -19.10
C ARG A 95 26.17 -12.92 -20.35
N LEU A 96 25.13 -12.10 -20.28
CA LEU A 96 24.67 -11.23 -21.35
C LEU A 96 25.20 -9.82 -21.15
N THR A 97 25.90 -9.30 -22.17
CA THR A 97 26.45 -7.94 -22.19
C THR A 97 25.70 -7.11 -23.24
N PRO A 98 25.17 -5.93 -22.90
CA PRO A 98 24.51 -5.07 -23.86
C PRO A 98 25.50 -4.47 -24.87
N SER A 99 25.07 -4.28 -26.12
CA SER A 99 25.88 -3.55 -27.12
C SER A 99 25.88 -2.03 -26.91
N LYS A 100 24.92 -1.50 -26.15
CA LYS A 100 24.80 -0.06 -25.82
C LYS A 100 24.55 0.13 -24.32
N ALA A 101 25.13 1.18 -23.75
CA ALA A 101 25.01 1.47 -22.32
C ALA A 101 23.55 1.69 -21.84
N ASN A 102 22.67 2.20 -22.70
CA ASN A 102 21.26 2.45 -22.38
C ASN A 102 20.32 1.26 -22.69
N ALA A 103 20.85 0.13 -23.14
CA ALA A 103 20.05 -1.04 -23.42
C ALA A 103 19.50 -1.65 -22.13
N VAL A 104 18.29 -2.20 -22.19
CA VAL A 104 17.58 -2.79 -21.06
C VAL A 104 17.21 -4.24 -21.41
N LEU A 105 17.43 -5.16 -20.48
CA LEU A 105 16.97 -6.54 -20.58
C LEU A 105 15.69 -6.70 -19.76
N LEU A 106 14.57 -7.03 -20.42
CA LEU A 106 13.35 -7.38 -19.70
C LEU A 106 13.47 -8.83 -19.21
N VAL A 107 13.33 -9.08 -17.91
CA VAL A 107 13.21 -10.42 -17.31
C VAL A 107 11.81 -10.56 -16.74
N ASN A 108 11.01 -11.50 -17.26
CA ASN A 108 9.57 -11.62 -16.96
C ASN A 108 8.82 -10.28 -17.06
N GLY A 109 9.16 -9.48 -18.06
CA GLY A 109 8.56 -8.17 -18.34
C GLY A 109 9.11 -7.00 -17.52
N ARG A 110 9.97 -7.24 -16.52
CA ARG A 110 10.64 -6.17 -15.74
C ARG A 110 12.01 -5.84 -16.34
N GLY A 111 12.27 -4.58 -16.64
CA GLY A 111 13.53 -4.14 -17.24
C GLY A 111 14.68 -4.03 -16.25
N TYR A 112 15.88 -4.37 -16.69
CA TYR A 112 17.13 -4.21 -15.96
C TYR A 112 18.22 -3.65 -16.91
N PRO A 113 18.86 -2.53 -16.58
CA PRO A 113 19.97 -2.00 -17.36
C PRO A 113 21.26 -2.76 -17.07
N GLY A 114 22.26 -2.59 -17.94
CA GLY A 114 23.59 -3.17 -17.75
C GLY A 114 23.67 -4.65 -18.10
N GLU A 115 24.64 -5.35 -17.51
CA GLU A 115 24.88 -6.76 -17.79
C GLU A 115 23.96 -7.65 -16.95
N MET A 116 23.65 -8.83 -17.49
CA MET A 116 22.86 -9.83 -16.79
C MET A 116 23.55 -11.19 -16.81
N THR A 117 23.78 -11.75 -15.63
CA THR A 117 24.31 -13.10 -15.46
C THR A 117 23.22 -14.02 -14.92
N PHE A 118 22.92 -15.13 -15.59
CA PHE A 118 22.01 -16.16 -15.06
C PHE A 118 22.83 -17.36 -14.57
N VAL A 119 22.53 -17.81 -13.36
CA VAL A 119 23.09 -19.03 -12.74
C VAL A 119 21.97 -19.98 -12.31
N LYS A 120 22.31 -21.25 -12.11
CA LYS A 120 21.41 -22.26 -11.54
C LYS A 120 21.59 -22.29 -10.02
N GLU A 121 20.61 -21.77 -9.28
CA GLU A 121 20.59 -21.74 -7.80
C GLU A 121 19.87 -22.99 -7.25
N ASN A 122 20.45 -23.63 -6.23
CA ASN A 122 19.91 -24.81 -5.55
C ASN A 122 19.56 -25.99 -6.48
N GLY A 123 20.19 -26.08 -7.64
CA GLY A 123 19.93 -27.15 -8.60
C GLY A 123 18.58 -27.07 -9.32
N GLN A 124 17.75 -26.07 -9.04
CA GLN A 124 16.34 -26.04 -9.52
C GLN A 124 15.86 -24.67 -10.01
N TYR A 125 16.55 -23.58 -9.65
CA TYR A 125 16.06 -22.23 -9.95
C TYR A 125 17.01 -21.47 -10.88
N VAL A 126 16.44 -20.75 -11.84
CA VAL A 126 17.15 -19.74 -12.61
C VAL A 126 17.28 -18.49 -11.75
N ARG A 127 18.50 -18.10 -11.43
CA ARG A 127 18.79 -16.90 -10.64
C ARG A 127 19.56 -15.88 -11.47
N PRO A 128 18.93 -14.77 -11.88
CA PRO A 128 19.64 -13.66 -12.51
C PRO A 128 20.38 -12.81 -11.47
N VAL A 129 21.55 -12.32 -11.86
CA VAL A 129 22.40 -11.35 -11.15
C VAL A 129 22.66 -10.20 -12.12
N ASN A 130 22.14 -9.02 -11.78
CA ASN A 130 22.30 -7.82 -12.58
C ASN A 130 23.56 -7.07 -12.15
N THR A 131 24.51 -6.91 -13.07
CA THR A 131 25.71 -6.08 -12.88
C THR A 131 25.50 -4.74 -13.57
N VAL A 132 25.39 -3.68 -12.78
CA VAL A 132 24.89 -2.37 -13.24
C VAL A 132 25.77 -1.24 -12.68
N PRO A 133 26.06 -0.17 -13.46
CA PRO A 133 26.71 1.03 -12.93
C PRO A 133 25.93 1.61 -11.75
N VAL A 134 26.61 2.05 -10.70
CA VAL A 134 25.96 2.45 -9.45
C VAL A 134 24.95 3.58 -9.64
N GLU A 135 25.14 4.50 -10.57
CA GLU A 135 24.19 5.60 -10.81
C GLU A 135 22.91 5.09 -11.48
N GLU A 136 23.04 4.06 -12.31
CA GLU A 136 21.90 3.35 -12.91
C GLU A 136 21.16 2.49 -11.89
N TYR A 137 21.89 1.84 -10.99
CA TYR A 137 21.33 1.15 -9.84
C TYR A 137 20.49 2.09 -8.95
N LEU A 138 21.01 3.28 -8.63
CA LEU A 138 20.34 4.24 -7.77
C LEU A 138 19.03 4.77 -8.35
N LYS A 139 18.95 4.93 -9.69
CA LYS A 139 17.69 5.28 -10.36
C LYS A 139 16.62 4.19 -10.18
N GLY A 140 17.02 2.94 -9.95
CA GLY A 140 16.15 1.83 -9.58
C GLY A 140 15.88 1.69 -8.07
N VAL A 141 16.72 2.24 -7.20
CA VAL A 141 16.57 2.18 -5.73
C VAL A 141 15.78 3.36 -5.18
N VAL A 142 16.23 4.59 -5.45
CA VAL A 142 15.66 5.81 -4.86
C VAL A 142 14.13 5.89 -4.97
N PRO A 143 13.48 5.62 -6.12
CA PRO A 143 12.02 5.69 -6.23
C PRO A 143 11.27 4.54 -5.52
N ASN A 144 11.96 3.45 -5.16
CA ASN A 144 11.40 2.35 -4.39
C ASN A 144 11.61 2.53 -2.88
N GLU A 145 12.61 3.32 -2.47
CA GLU A 145 12.84 3.70 -1.08
C GLU A 145 12.03 4.94 -0.66
N MET A 146 11.98 5.97 -1.51
CA MET A 146 11.16 7.16 -1.32
C MET A 146 10.21 7.36 -2.50
N PRO A 147 8.96 7.79 -2.28
CA PRO A 147 8.08 8.17 -3.38
C PRO A 147 8.74 9.25 -4.26
N ALA A 148 8.89 8.95 -5.56
CA ALA A 148 9.57 9.84 -6.50
C ALA A 148 8.94 11.24 -6.66
N SER A 149 7.74 11.46 -6.11
CA SER A 149 7.07 12.77 -6.05
C SER A 149 7.49 13.63 -4.85
N TRP A 150 8.29 13.11 -3.93
CA TRP A 150 8.74 13.85 -2.76
C TRP A 150 9.73 14.95 -3.12
N ASN A 151 9.98 15.82 -2.13
CA ASN A 151 10.87 16.97 -2.28
C ASN A 151 12.24 16.54 -2.81
N ILE A 152 12.78 17.32 -3.76
CA ILE A 152 14.03 16.98 -4.45
C ILE A 152 15.22 16.90 -3.48
N GLU A 153 15.27 17.71 -2.43
CA GLU A 153 16.37 17.70 -1.46
C GLU A 153 16.33 16.45 -0.57
N ALA A 154 15.13 15.92 -0.27
CA ALA A 154 14.98 14.63 0.40
C ALA A 154 15.43 13.47 -0.51
N LEU A 155 15.07 13.52 -1.80
CA LEU A 155 15.51 12.52 -2.79
C LEU A 155 17.02 12.55 -3.00
N LYS A 156 17.65 13.74 -2.97
CA LYS A 156 19.12 13.89 -3.03
C LYS A 156 19.80 13.28 -1.80
N ALA A 157 19.29 13.57 -0.61
CA ALA A 157 19.80 12.97 0.63
C ALA A 157 19.68 11.43 0.58
N GLN A 158 18.55 10.92 0.08
CA GLN A 158 18.34 9.49 -0.14
C GLN A 158 19.29 8.91 -1.19
N ALA A 159 19.57 9.62 -2.29
CA ALA A 159 20.51 9.18 -3.32
C ALA A 159 21.93 9.05 -2.76
N VAL A 160 22.41 10.06 -2.00
CA VAL A 160 23.73 10.01 -1.36
C VAL A 160 23.81 8.88 -0.33
N ALA A 161 22.81 8.73 0.54
CA ALA A 161 22.77 7.66 1.53
C ALA A 161 22.75 6.28 0.85
N ALA A 162 21.90 6.10 -0.17
CA ALA A 162 21.80 4.86 -0.92
C ALA A 162 23.11 4.53 -1.67
N ARG A 163 23.76 5.52 -2.27
CA ARG A 163 25.06 5.36 -2.94
C ARG A 163 26.12 4.92 -1.95
N THR A 164 26.23 5.62 -0.82
CA THR A 164 27.20 5.30 0.24
C THR A 164 27.00 3.87 0.73
N TYR A 165 25.75 3.47 0.96
CA TYR A 165 25.40 2.12 1.39
C TYR A 165 25.79 1.07 0.33
N ALA A 166 25.40 1.26 -0.92
CA ALA A 166 25.73 0.33 -2.01
C ALA A 166 27.24 0.13 -2.16
N LEU A 167 28.02 1.21 -2.11
CA LEU A 167 29.48 1.14 -2.24
C LEU A 167 30.17 0.52 -1.02
N SER A 168 29.53 0.49 0.15
CA SER A 168 30.06 -0.26 1.30
C SER A 168 30.07 -1.78 1.07
N TYR A 169 29.32 -2.24 0.06
CA TYR A 169 29.30 -3.63 -0.43
C TYR A 169 29.98 -3.80 -1.80
N ALA A 170 30.81 -2.84 -2.22
CA ALA A 170 31.53 -2.95 -3.49
C ALA A 170 32.32 -4.27 -3.56
N GLY A 171 32.18 -4.99 -4.67
CA GLY A 171 32.79 -6.32 -4.88
C GLY A 171 31.98 -7.51 -4.32
N ALA A 172 30.93 -7.28 -3.52
CA ALA A 172 30.00 -8.31 -3.09
C ALA A 172 28.75 -8.37 -4.00
N THR A 173 28.02 -9.49 -3.92
CA THR A 173 26.69 -9.62 -4.52
C THR A 173 25.64 -9.39 -3.45
N ILE A 174 24.89 -8.29 -3.59
CA ILE A 174 23.73 -7.97 -2.74
C ILE A 174 22.44 -8.53 -3.36
N ASP A 175 21.34 -8.61 -2.62
CA ASP A 175 20.03 -8.96 -3.17
C ASP A 175 19.07 -7.74 -3.21
N ASP A 176 18.04 -7.83 -4.04
CA ASP A 176 17.03 -6.78 -4.28
C ASP A 176 15.92 -6.73 -3.22
N THR A 177 16.15 -7.32 -2.03
CA THR A 177 15.19 -7.35 -0.92
C THR A 177 15.49 -6.28 0.12
N ILE A 178 14.61 -6.16 1.12
CA ILE A 178 14.79 -5.27 2.28
C ILE A 178 16.02 -5.60 3.14
N ARG A 179 16.72 -6.72 2.87
CA ARG A 179 18.00 -7.04 3.52
C ARG A 179 19.09 -6.03 3.14
N TYR A 180 19.04 -5.51 1.92
CA TYR A 180 19.95 -4.49 1.45
C TYR A 180 19.16 -3.23 1.06
N GLN A 181 18.76 -3.13 -0.20
CA GLN A 181 17.95 -2.02 -0.71
C GLN A 181 17.01 -2.56 -1.79
N VAL A 182 15.79 -2.02 -1.84
CA VAL A 182 14.79 -2.47 -2.80
C VAL A 182 15.17 -1.94 -4.18
N TYR A 183 15.80 -2.80 -4.99
CA TYR A 183 16.19 -2.48 -6.36
C TYR A 183 15.11 -2.89 -7.36
N GLY A 184 14.42 -1.90 -7.94
CA GLY A 184 13.31 -2.13 -8.87
C GLY A 184 13.70 -2.45 -10.31
N GLY A 185 14.99 -2.42 -10.65
CA GLY A 185 15.48 -2.45 -12.03
C GLY A 185 15.33 -1.09 -12.72
N TYR A 186 15.04 -1.11 -14.02
CA TYR A 186 14.84 0.08 -14.85
C TYR A 186 13.51 0.77 -14.50
N ALA A 187 13.61 1.84 -13.71
CA ALA A 187 12.50 2.74 -13.40
C ALA A 187 12.98 4.20 -13.54
N ARG A 188 12.30 4.99 -14.37
CA ARG A 188 12.66 6.39 -14.61
C ARG A 188 11.56 7.32 -14.13
N TYR A 189 11.91 8.16 -13.15
CA TYR A 189 11.05 9.23 -12.68
C TYR A 189 11.86 10.52 -12.68
N PRO A 190 11.37 11.61 -13.32
CA PRO A 190 12.17 12.82 -13.51
C PRO A 190 12.84 13.34 -12.23
N ASN A 191 12.11 13.42 -11.12
CA ASN A 191 12.65 13.95 -9.86
C ASN A 191 13.70 13.04 -9.21
N SER A 192 13.44 11.73 -9.10
CA SER A 192 14.43 10.83 -8.47
C SER A 192 15.65 10.63 -9.36
N THR A 193 15.47 10.58 -10.69
CA THR A 193 16.57 10.55 -11.65
C THR A 193 17.43 11.81 -11.53
N LYS A 194 16.80 12.98 -11.51
CA LYS A 194 17.48 14.26 -11.31
C LYS A 194 18.22 14.33 -9.97
N ALA A 195 17.64 13.81 -8.90
CA ALA A 195 18.30 13.77 -7.59
C ALA A 195 19.58 12.90 -7.60
N VAL A 196 19.54 11.76 -8.28
CA VAL A 196 20.72 10.89 -8.47
C VAL A 196 21.79 11.63 -9.28
N GLU A 197 21.39 12.25 -10.39
CA GLU A 197 22.29 12.98 -11.30
C GLU A 197 22.91 14.24 -10.66
N GLU A 198 22.14 15.01 -9.89
CA GLU A 198 22.64 16.20 -9.18
C GLU A 198 23.51 15.87 -7.96
N THR A 199 23.55 14.59 -7.54
CA THR A 199 24.41 14.09 -6.46
C THR A 199 25.41 13.07 -6.97
N TYR A 200 25.71 13.09 -8.27
CA TYR A 200 26.57 12.10 -8.93
C TYR A 200 27.87 11.91 -8.16
N GLY A 201 28.20 10.65 -7.83
CA GLY A 201 29.44 10.31 -7.14
C GLY A 201 29.55 10.77 -5.68
N GLN A 202 28.57 11.49 -5.13
CA GLN A 202 28.62 11.99 -3.75
C GLN A 202 28.26 10.92 -2.72
N VAL A 203 29.13 10.76 -1.73
CA VAL A 203 29.04 9.75 -0.66
C VAL A 203 29.37 10.35 0.71
N LEU A 204 29.01 9.65 1.78
CA LEU A 204 29.33 10.01 3.15
C LEU A 204 30.49 9.17 3.69
N LYS A 205 31.50 9.84 4.23
CA LYS A 205 32.65 9.20 4.89
C LYS A 205 32.82 9.64 6.33
N TYR A 206 33.25 8.72 7.19
CA TYR A 206 33.69 9.00 8.55
C TYR A 206 35.04 8.32 8.76
N ASN A 207 36.03 9.07 9.28
CA ASN A 207 37.42 8.61 9.41
C ASN A 207 37.99 8.01 8.10
N GLY A 208 37.71 8.66 6.98
CA GLY A 208 38.19 8.25 5.65
C GLY A 208 37.48 7.02 5.03
N ARG A 209 36.56 6.38 5.76
CA ARG A 209 35.81 5.19 5.31
C ARG A 209 34.37 5.55 4.99
N LEU A 210 33.76 4.86 4.02
CA LEU A 210 32.31 4.97 3.78
C LEU A 210 31.55 4.59 5.05
N ILE A 211 30.53 5.39 5.41
CA ILE A 211 29.64 5.02 6.51
C ILE A 211 28.62 3.99 6.02
N SER A 212 28.08 3.17 6.94
CA SER A 212 26.85 2.42 6.63
C SER A 212 25.68 3.39 6.72
N ALA A 213 25.38 4.12 5.64
CA ALA A 213 24.36 5.17 5.60
C ALA A 213 22.92 4.59 5.65
N VAL A 214 22.59 3.96 6.78
CA VAL A 214 21.32 3.31 7.07
C VAL A 214 20.19 4.33 7.24
N PHE A 215 19.00 3.98 6.75
CA PHE A 215 17.83 4.83 6.81
C PHE A 215 16.57 4.00 7.03
N SER A 216 15.52 4.61 7.56
CA SER A 216 14.23 3.95 7.79
C SER A 216 13.07 4.90 7.50
N ALA A 217 11.86 4.37 7.32
CA ALA A 217 10.70 5.17 6.96
C ALA A 217 10.43 6.27 8.00
N SER A 218 10.34 5.88 9.27
CA SER A 218 10.18 6.80 10.39
C SER A 218 10.96 6.32 11.61
N ASN A 219 11.67 7.22 12.29
CA ASN A 219 12.35 6.90 13.55
C ASN A 219 11.44 7.06 14.78
N GLY A 220 10.19 7.50 14.62
CA GLY A 220 9.24 7.63 15.73
C GLY A 220 9.40 8.92 16.53
N GLY A 221 10.04 9.93 15.95
CA GLY A 221 10.39 11.21 16.58
C GLY A 221 11.74 11.19 17.30
N LYS A 222 12.46 10.06 17.32
CA LYS A 222 13.75 9.91 18.00
C LYS A 222 14.64 8.89 17.31
N THR A 223 15.82 9.33 16.91
CA THR A 223 16.86 8.48 16.29
C THR A 223 17.44 7.45 17.26
N GLU A 224 18.07 6.41 16.73
CA GLU A 224 18.66 5.30 17.49
C GLU A 224 20.15 5.15 17.24
N SER A 225 20.87 4.57 18.19
CA SER A 225 22.28 4.19 18.01
C SER A 225 22.42 2.85 17.28
N ASN A 226 23.51 2.70 16.52
CA ASN A 226 23.86 1.42 15.88
C ASN A 226 24.08 0.30 16.90
N ALA A 227 24.67 0.60 18.05
CA ALA A 227 24.95 -0.37 19.11
C ALA A 227 23.66 -0.93 19.72
N ASN A 228 22.64 -0.10 19.92
CA ASN A 228 21.34 -0.56 20.41
C ASN A 228 20.62 -1.43 19.36
N ALA A 229 20.71 -1.07 18.09
CA ALA A 229 20.00 -1.77 17.02
C ALA A 229 20.65 -3.12 16.64
N TRP A 230 21.98 -3.19 16.63
CA TRP A 230 22.73 -4.32 16.05
C TRP A 230 23.90 -4.81 16.92
N GLY A 231 24.14 -4.21 18.08
CA GLY A 231 25.31 -4.48 18.91
C GLY A 231 26.58 -3.78 18.41
N GLY A 232 27.70 -4.07 19.06
CA GLY A 232 29.00 -3.48 18.74
C GLY A 232 29.23 -2.10 19.37
N THR A 233 30.23 -1.39 18.86
CA THR A 233 30.66 -0.10 19.42
C THR A 233 29.74 1.02 18.92
N PRO A 234 29.18 1.87 19.82
CA PRO A 234 28.42 3.04 19.41
C PRO A 234 29.28 3.99 18.56
N LEU A 235 28.73 4.42 17.42
CA LEU A 235 29.39 5.37 16.54
C LEU A 235 28.78 6.77 16.73
N PRO A 236 29.59 7.84 16.92
CA PRO A 236 29.07 9.21 17.10
C PRO A 236 28.20 9.72 15.95
N ILE A 237 28.41 9.20 14.74
CA ILE A 237 27.61 9.51 13.53
C ILE A 237 26.17 8.93 13.58
N PHE A 238 25.86 8.08 14.56
CA PHE A 238 24.50 7.56 14.81
C PHE A 238 24.07 7.91 16.23
N PRO A 239 23.90 9.20 16.55
CA PRO A 239 23.51 9.61 17.89
C PRO A 239 22.04 9.25 18.16
N ILE A 240 21.73 9.12 19.44
CA ILE A 240 20.33 9.11 19.91
C ILE A 240 19.94 10.55 20.16
N LYS A 241 19.04 11.09 19.34
CA LYS A 241 18.51 12.45 19.50
C LYS A 241 17.07 12.57 19.01
N GLU A 242 16.38 13.58 19.52
CA GLU A 242 15.06 13.97 19.03
C GLU A 242 15.11 14.35 17.56
N ASP A 243 14.06 13.97 16.85
CA ASP A 243 13.82 14.30 15.45
C ASP A 243 12.47 14.99 15.32
N PRO A 244 12.43 16.34 15.37
CA PRO A 244 11.19 17.10 15.26
C PRO A 244 10.63 17.13 13.83
N TYR A 245 11.37 16.59 12.85
CA TYR A 245 10.96 16.57 11.45
C TYR A 245 10.23 15.27 11.10
N ASP A 246 10.54 14.17 11.79
CA ASP A 246 9.83 12.91 11.67
C ASP A 246 8.36 13.08 12.07
N ASN A 247 7.46 12.48 11.29
CA ASN A 247 6.02 12.51 11.57
C ASN A 247 5.61 11.51 12.68
N ALA A 248 6.57 10.82 13.30
CA ALA A 248 6.39 9.87 14.38
C ALA A 248 5.28 8.86 14.09
N VAL A 249 5.39 8.13 12.96
CA VAL A 249 4.38 7.19 12.46
C VAL A 249 3.87 6.32 13.61
N SER A 250 2.60 6.51 13.97
CA SER A 250 1.99 5.76 15.07
C SER A 250 1.53 4.40 14.58
N TRP A 251 1.74 3.37 15.38
CA TRP A 251 1.25 2.02 15.13
C TRP A 251 0.70 1.41 16.42
N GLY A 252 -0.22 0.46 16.28
CA GLY A 252 -0.76 -0.25 17.42
C GLY A 252 -1.72 -1.35 17.01
N PHE A 253 -1.93 -2.29 17.92
CA PHE A 253 -2.84 -3.41 17.73
C PHE A 253 -3.41 -3.84 19.08
N THR A 254 -4.54 -4.55 19.03
CA THR A 254 -5.14 -5.18 20.21
C THR A 254 -5.34 -6.65 19.89
N ILE A 255 -4.95 -7.52 20.82
CA ILE A 255 -5.25 -8.95 20.79
C ILE A 255 -6.25 -9.28 21.89
N GLN A 256 -7.23 -10.12 21.59
CA GLN A 256 -8.05 -10.78 22.59
C GLN A 256 -7.23 -11.90 23.23
N LYS A 257 -7.32 -12.04 24.55
CA LYS A 257 -6.65 -13.13 25.26
C LYS A 257 -7.24 -14.48 24.88
N THR A 258 -8.56 -14.55 24.65
CA THR A 258 -9.23 -15.74 24.10
C THR A 258 -9.41 -15.59 22.60
N GLN A 259 -8.87 -16.53 21.83
CA GLN A 259 -8.98 -16.57 20.37
C GLN A 259 -10.12 -17.48 19.91
N ILE A 260 -10.26 -18.64 20.54
CA ILE A 260 -11.37 -19.58 20.36
C ILE A 260 -11.87 -19.97 21.75
N ASP A 261 -13.15 -19.71 22.02
CA ASP A 261 -13.79 -20.20 23.22
C ASP A 261 -14.08 -21.70 23.07
N LEU A 262 -13.44 -22.51 23.92
CA LEU A 262 -13.63 -23.97 23.95
C LEU A 262 -14.78 -24.39 24.86
N THR A 263 -15.40 -23.47 25.59
CA THR A 263 -16.51 -23.79 26.50
C THR A 263 -17.64 -24.47 25.74
N GLY A 264 -18.04 -25.66 26.20
CA GLY A 264 -19.10 -26.46 25.58
C GLY A 264 -18.71 -27.15 24.26
N LYS A 265 -17.45 -27.07 23.81
CA LYS A 265 -16.97 -27.84 22.66
C LYS A 265 -16.50 -29.22 23.11
N ASN A 266 -16.96 -30.27 22.44
CA ASN A 266 -16.46 -31.62 22.65
C ASN A 266 -15.07 -31.76 21.99
N LEU A 267 -14.02 -31.92 22.79
CA LEU A 267 -12.65 -32.02 22.28
C LEU A 267 -12.30 -33.41 21.72
N ALA A 268 -13.07 -34.45 22.06
CA ALA A 268 -12.95 -35.77 21.46
C ALA A 268 -13.62 -35.83 20.07
N ASP A 269 -14.76 -35.15 19.89
CA ASP A 269 -15.41 -34.97 18.58
C ASP A 269 -15.13 -33.58 18.00
N TYR A 270 -13.85 -33.29 17.77
CA TYR A 270 -13.43 -31.99 17.26
C TYR A 270 -13.84 -31.76 15.81
N ALA A 271 -14.08 -32.82 15.04
CA ALA A 271 -14.48 -32.72 13.63
C ALA A 271 -15.78 -31.91 13.46
N ALA A 272 -16.71 -31.99 14.41
CA ALA A 272 -18.00 -31.29 14.37
C ALA A 272 -17.88 -29.75 14.37
N TRP A 273 -16.80 -29.18 14.91
CA TRP A 273 -16.64 -27.73 15.05
C TRP A 273 -15.32 -27.18 14.52
N TRP A 274 -14.36 -28.03 14.16
CA TRP A 274 -13.03 -27.59 13.73
C TRP A 274 -13.10 -26.60 12.57
N ASP A 275 -13.85 -26.92 11.51
CA ASP A 275 -13.90 -26.06 10.32
C ASP A 275 -14.71 -24.77 10.53
N THR A 276 -15.58 -24.72 11.53
CA THR A 276 -16.41 -23.56 11.84
C THR A 276 -15.82 -22.65 12.92
N ALA A 277 -14.96 -23.18 13.79
CA ALA A 277 -14.25 -22.41 14.81
C ALA A 277 -13.15 -21.55 14.18
N ASN A 278 -13.25 -20.24 14.37
CA ASN A 278 -12.31 -19.27 13.82
C ASN A 278 -11.69 -18.46 14.95
N GLU A 279 -10.38 -18.22 14.87
CA GLU A 279 -9.70 -17.30 15.77
C GLU A 279 -10.22 -15.86 15.58
N THR A 280 -10.30 -15.14 16.70
CA THR A 280 -10.77 -13.75 16.72
C THR A 280 -9.81 -12.81 15.98
N ASP A 281 -8.50 -12.89 16.26
CA ASP A 281 -7.47 -12.01 15.69
C ASP A 281 -6.74 -12.66 14.52
N LYS A 282 -7.46 -12.89 13.42
CA LYS A 282 -7.01 -13.67 12.26
C LYS A 282 -5.62 -13.27 11.73
N VAL A 283 -5.30 -11.98 11.65
CA VAL A 283 -4.01 -11.51 11.12
C VAL A 283 -2.85 -12.01 11.99
N ILE A 284 -2.95 -11.79 13.30
CA ILE A 284 -1.90 -12.15 14.25
C ILE A 284 -1.83 -13.66 14.41
N THR A 285 -2.95 -14.35 14.57
CA THR A 285 -2.95 -15.81 14.72
C THR A 285 -2.44 -16.52 13.47
N ASN A 286 -2.69 -16.00 12.26
CA ASN A 286 -2.08 -16.54 11.04
C ASN A 286 -0.56 -16.31 10.99
N ASN A 287 -0.05 -15.17 11.46
CA ASN A 287 1.39 -14.93 11.58
C ASN A 287 2.02 -15.92 12.57
N ILE A 288 1.39 -16.11 13.74
CA ILE A 288 1.85 -17.08 14.76
C ILE A 288 1.88 -18.49 14.17
N LYS A 289 0.80 -18.94 13.51
CA LYS A 289 0.75 -20.27 12.87
C LYS A 289 1.83 -20.44 11.80
N THR A 290 2.11 -19.39 11.02
CA THR A 290 3.19 -19.39 10.03
C THR A 290 4.56 -19.52 10.69
N TRP A 291 4.79 -18.76 11.76
CA TRP A 291 6.01 -18.85 12.55
C TRP A 291 6.18 -20.23 13.19
N MET A 292 5.13 -20.80 13.79
CA MET A 292 5.16 -22.14 14.39
C MET A 292 5.52 -23.21 13.35
N LYS A 293 4.90 -23.18 12.16
CA LYS A 293 5.23 -24.13 11.08
C LYS A 293 6.71 -24.09 10.70
N ALA A 294 7.31 -22.90 10.67
CA ALA A 294 8.74 -22.72 10.41
C ALA A 294 9.65 -23.13 11.60
N ASN A 295 9.09 -23.35 12.79
CA ASN A 295 9.82 -23.63 14.03
C ASN A 295 9.34 -24.93 14.69
N GLY A 296 9.26 -26.02 13.90
CA GLY A 296 9.03 -27.38 14.43
C GLY A 296 7.60 -27.90 14.36
N TYR A 297 6.65 -27.13 13.80
CA TYR A 297 5.25 -27.55 13.65
C TYR A 297 4.83 -27.75 12.19
N ASN A 298 5.78 -28.10 11.31
CA ASN A 298 5.50 -28.32 9.89
C ASN A 298 4.48 -29.45 9.68
N GLY A 299 3.59 -29.30 8.70
CA GLY A 299 2.54 -30.28 8.38
C GLY A 299 1.38 -30.35 9.36
N LYS A 300 1.41 -29.65 10.51
CA LYS A 300 0.32 -29.64 11.48
C LYS A 300 -0.74 -28.59 11.15
N GLU A 301 -2.00 -28.97 11.28
CA GLU A 301 -3.14 -28.05 11.26
C GLU A 301 -3.36 -27.53 12.69
N ILE A 302 -3.10 -26.25 12.92
CA ILE A 302 -3.08 -25.63 14.25
C ILE A 302 -4.18 -24.59 14.35
N LYS A 303 -4.85 -24.51 15.51
CA LYS A 303 -5.68 -23.38 15.91
C LYS A 303 -5.14 -22.75 17.18
N ILE A 304 -5.09 -21.42 17.21
CA ILE A 304 -4.71 -20.68 18.42
C ILE A 304 -5.95 -20.54 19.30
N VAL A 305 -5.87 -21.00 20.54
CA VAL A 305 -6.96 -20.99 21.52
C VAL A 305 -6.90 -19.72 22.37
N ALA A 306 -5.72 -19.36 22.85
CA ALA A 306 -5.53 -18.17 23.68
C ALA A 306 -4.13 -17.57 23.49
N ILE A 307 -4.01 -16.26 23.75
CA ILE A 307 -2.75 -15.53 23.88
C ILE A 307 -2.80 -14.79 25.22
N PRO A 308 -2.62 -15.49 26.35
CA PRO A 308 -2.87 -14.92 27.67
C PRO A 308 -1.84 -13.85 28.09
N LYS A 309 -0.64 -13.86 27.49
CA LYS A 309 0.44 -12.92 27.82
C LYS A 309 1.13 -12.43 26.56
N LEU A 310 1.37 -11.13 26.50
CA LEU A 310 2.25 -10.47 25.54
C LEU A 310 2.85 -9.22 26.22
N SER A 311 4.17 -9.16 26.30
CA SER A 311 4.88 -8.04 26.91
C SER A 311 6.13 -7.70 26.10
N LEU A 312 6.43 -6.41 26.00
CA LEU A 312 7.64 -5.88 25.37
C LEU A 312 8.27 -4.89 26.34
N TYR A 313 9.53 -5.08 26.72
CA TYR A 313 10.16 -4.38 27.83
C TYR A 313 11.68 -4.25 27.68
N ALA A 314 12.34 -3.76 28.74
CA ALA A 314 13.76 -3.43 28.77
C ALA A 314 14.14 -2.41 27.68
N PRO A 315 13.63 -1.16 27.76
CA PRO A 315 13.98 -0.11 26.83
C PRO A 315 15.48 0.19 26.92
N LEU A 316 16.11 0.30 25.75
CA LEU A 316 17.49 0.77 25.61
C LEU A 316 17.53 2.30 25.72
N SER A 317 18.72 2.90 25.66
CA SER A 317 18.90 4.36 25.79
C SER A 317 18.11 5.19 24.75
N GLY A 318 17.80 4.61 23.58
CA GLY A 318 16.94 5.22 22.57
C GLY A 318 15.43 5.02 22.79
N GLY A 319 15.03 4.34 23.87
CA GLY A 319 13.63 4.04 24.23
C GLY A 319 13.08 2.76 23.58
N ARG A 320 13.81 2.16 22.64
CA ARG A 320 13.39 0.92 21.96
C ARG A 320 13.54 -0.28 22.88
N VAL A 321 12.49 -1.10 22.97
CA VAL A 321 12.47 -2.33 23.78
C VAL A 321 13.40 -3.39 23.19
N SER A 322 14.15 -4.07 24.06
CA SER A 322 15.11 -5.11 23.65
C SER A 322 14.60 -6.53 23.92
N LYS A 323 13.63 -6.68 24.81
CA LYS A 323 13.12 -7.98 25.28
C LYS A 323 11.60 -8.08 25.17
N GLY A 324 11.10 -9.30 25.15
CA GLY A 324 9.68 -9.55 25.26
C GLY A 324 9.34 -10.97 25.67
N ASP A 325 8.09 -11.10 26.11
CA ASP A 325 7.48 -12.36 26.53
C ASP A 325 6.19 -12.59 25.75
N ILE A 326 5.88 -13.84 25.40
CA ILE A 326 4.57 -14.23 24.89
C ILE A 326 4.21 -15.65 25.32
N ALA A 327 2.96 -15.86 25.70
CA ALA A 327 2.38 -17.18 25.94
C ALA A 327 1.23 -17.42 24.97
N ILE A 328 1.18 -18.62 24.38
CA ILE A 328 0.20 -19.02 23.37
C ILE A 328 -0.34 -20.40 23.73
N ASP A 329 -1.65 -20.50 23.91
CA ASP A 329 -2.34 -21.78 24.00
C ASP A 329 -2.86 -22.16 22.61
N TYR A 330 -2.62 -23.39 22.20
CA TYR A 330 -3.00 -23.91 20.89
C TYR A 330 -3.45 -25.36 20.94
N ILE A 331 -4.18 -25.76 19.92
CA ILE A 331 -4.54 -27.16 19.64
C ILE A 331 -4.04 -27.51 18.25
N ALA A 332 -3.57 -28.75 18.07
CA ALA A 332 -3.16 -29.27 16.78
C ALA A 332 -4.02 -30.48 16.42
N LYS A 333 -4.48 -30.55 15.17
CA LYS A 333 -5.31 -31.65 14.69
C LYS A 333 -4.57 -32.98 14.85
N GLY A 334 -5.22 -33.94 15.52
CA GLY A 334 -4.65 -35.25 15.84
C GLY A 334 -3.65 -35.26 17.01
N ASP A 335 -3.35 -34.12 17.65
CA ASP A 335 -2.61 -34.08 18.92
C ASP A 335 -3.60 -34.23 20.06
N THR A 336 -3.73 -35.46 20.57
CA THR A 336 -4.68 -35.80 21.63
C THR A 336 -3.98 -36.03 22.97
N ASP A 337 -4.74 -35.89 24.05
CA ASP A 337 -4.35 -36.37 25.37
C ASP A 337 -4.54 -37.89 25.48
N ASN A 338 -4.30 -38.42 26.69
CA ASN A 338 -4.42 -39.85 26.97
C ASN A 338 -5.85 -40.39 26.85
N ASP A 339 -6.86 -39.50 26.85
CA ASP A 339 -8.28 -39.84 26.75
C ASP A 339 -8.81 -39.69 25.31
N GLY A 340 -7.93 -39.36 24.36
CA GLY A 340 -8.27 -39.21 22.94
C GLY A 340 -8.94 -37.86 22.58
N ALA A 341 -9.02 -36.91 23.53
CA ALA A 341 -9.49 -35.56 23.28
C ALA A 341 -8.34 -34.66 22.79
N LEU A 342 -8.63 -33.62 22.00
CA LEU A 342 -7.59 -32.66 21.58
C LEU A 342 -6.88 -32.05 22.79
N ALA A 343 -5.55 -32.19 22.83
CA ALA A 343 -4.73 -31.62 23.89
C ALA A 343 -4.52 -30.13 23.65
N VAL A 344 -4.88 -29.31 24.64
CA VAL A 344 -4.48 -27.90 24.68
C VAL A 344 -3.02 -27.83 25.12
N ARG A 345 -2.15 -27.35 24.23
CA ARG A 345 -0.71 -27.19 24.47
C ARG A 345 -0.38 -25.72 24.66
N ARG A 346 0.71 -25.45 25.36
CA ARG A 346 1.22 -24.09 25.59
C ARG A 346 2.62 -23.91 25.00
N LEU A 347 2.80 -22.84 24.24
CA LEU A 347 4.09 -22.31 23.81
C LEU A 347 4.40 -21.04 24.59
N GLU A 348 5.53 -21.01 25.27
CA GLU A 348 6.01 -19.82 26.01
C GLU A 348 7.39 -19.40 25.52
N LEU A 349 7.51 -18.10 25.24
CA LEU A 349 8.79 -17.44 25.02
C LEU A 349 8.94 -16.38 26.11
N ILE A 350 9.98 -16.50 26.93
CA ILE A 350 10.22 -15.62 28.08
C ILE A 350 11.62 -15.03 27.96
N GLY A 351 11.77 -13.71 28.15
CA GLY A 351 13.06 -13.03 28.11
C GLY A 351 13.76 -13.05 26.75
N VAL A 352 13.02 -13.35 25.69
CA VAL A 352 13.57 -13.48 24.33
C VAL A 352 13.84 -12.10 23.73
N PRO A 353 14.74 -11.99 22.73
CA PRO A 353 14.91 -10.74 21.99
C PRO A 353 13.59 -10.27 21.40
N ALA A 354 13.28 -8.98 21.50
CA ALA A 354 12.05 -8.39 20.96
C ALA A 354 11.85 -8.68 19.45
N ALA A 355 12.95 -8.88 18.71
CA ALA A 355 12.92 -9.32 17.31
C ALA A 355 12.22 -10.68 17.12
N LYS A 356 12.34 -11.62 18.06
CA LYS A 356 11.62 -12.91 18.00
C LYS A 356 10.12 -12.72 18.18
N ILE A 357 9.71 -11.87 19.13
CA ILE A 357 8.29 -11.52 19.32
C ILE A 357 7.73 -10.82 18.08
N ARG A 358 8.49 -9.87 17.51
CA ARG A 358 8.10 -9.18 16.28
C ARG A 358 7.97 -10.13 15.08
N ALA A 359 8.88 -11.08 14.92
CA ALA A 359 8.79 -12.09 13.85
C ALA A 359 7.55 -13.00 14.01
N LEU A 360 7.17 -13.30 15.26
CA LEU A 360 6.02 -14.13 15.59
C LEU A 360 4.68 -13.39 15.40
N ILE A 361 4.59 -12.13 15.87
CA ILE A 361 3.37 -11.31 15.76
C ILE A 361 3.19 -10.73 14.36
N GLY A 362 4.30 -10.38 13.69
CA GLY A 362 4.36 -9.89 12.32
C GLY A 362 5.06 -8.54 12.18
N ASN A 363 5.99 -8.45 11.22
CA ASN A 363 6.81 -7.26 10.95
C ASN A 363 6.01 -6.03 10.47
N ARG A 364 4.75 -6.22 10.04
CA ARG A 364 3.82 -5.18 9.62
C ARG A 364 2.72 -4.89 10.66
N VAL A 365 2.76 -5.59 11.80
CA VAL A 365 1.92 -5.33 12.98
C VAL A 365 2.73 -4.51 13.99
N ILE A 366 3.95 -4.96 14.29
CA ILE A 366 4.95 -4.20 15.07
C ILE A 366 5.91 -3.56 14.07
N LEU A 367 5.79 -2.25 13.84
CA LEU A 367 6.59 -1.54 12.82
C LEU A 367 7.99 -1.15 13.32
N SER A 368 8.13 -0.92 14.61
CA SER A 368 9.40 -0.61 15.26
C SER A 368 9.45 -1.23 16.68
N TYR A 369 10.59 -1.10 17.35
CA TYR A 369 10.73 -1.47 18.76
C TYR A 369 10.45 -0.30 19.72
N LEU A 370 10.06 0.88 19.21
CA LEU A 370 9.74 2.03 20.06
C LEU A 370 8.29 1.92 20.52
N VAL A 371 8.09 1.11 21.57
CA VAL A 371 6.79 0.89 22.23
C VAL A 371 6.52 2.04 23.18
N THR A 372 5.36 2.65 23.04
CA THR A 372 4.93 3.77 23.89
C THR A 372 3.95 3.33 24.98
N GLU A 373 3.18 2.27 24.74
CA GLU A 373 2.19 1.78 25.70
C GLU A 373 1.94 0.28 25.51
N VAL A 374 1.82 -0.44 26.64
CA VAL A 374 1.22 -1.77 26.70
C VAL A 374 0.12 -1.72 27.75
N LYS A 375 -1.13 -1.85 27.30
CA LYS A 375 -2.32 -1.84 28.16
C LYS A 375 -2.95 -3.22 28.19
N GLU A 376 -2.99 -3.82 29.36
CA GLU A 376 -3.56 -5.14 29.58
C GLU A 376 -4.85 -5.04 30.38
N THR A 377 -5.82 -5.86 30.01
CA THR A 377 -7.08 -6.10 30.74
C THR A 377 -7.28 -7.60 30.88
N ASP A 378 -8.33 -8.02 31.58
CA ASP A 378 -8.71 -9.43 31.67
C ASP A 378 -9.06 -10.06 30.32
N ARG A 379 -9.46 -9.24 29.32
CA ARG A 379 -9.93 -9.72 28.02
C ARG A 379 -8.96 -9.49 26.88
N SER A 380 -8.14 -8.45 26.94
CA SER A 380 -7.31 -8.04 25.81
C SER A 380 -6.01 -7.39 26.22
N ILE A 381 -5.04 -7.42 25.30
CA ILE A 381 -3.75 -6.73 25.40
C ILE A 381 -3.64 -5.78 24.21
N THR A 382 -3.49 -4.50 24.48
CA THR A 382 -3.27 -3.44 23.49
C THR A 382 -1.82 -3.00 23.55
N VAL A 383 -1.14 -2.99 22.41
CA VAL A 383 0.24 -2.50 22.28
C VAL A 383 0.26 -1.35 21.29
N SER A 384 0.88 -0.24 21.68
CA SER A 384 1.03 0.96 20.86
C SER A 384 2.49 1.39 20.81
N GLY A 385 2.91 1.97 19.69
CA GLY A 385 4.25 2.49 19.50
C GLY A 385 4.35 3.50 18.37
N LYS A 386 5.58 3.94 18.11
CA LYS A 386 5.91 4.94 17.09
C LYS A 386 7.06 4.50 16.19
N GLY A 387 7.16 5.05 14.99
CA GLY A 387 8.20 4.74 14.00
C GLY A 387 7.90 3.53 13.12
N ASP A 388 8.64 3.41 12.02
CA ASP A 388 8.60 2.29 11.08
C ASP A 388 10.03 2.01 10.59
N GLY A 389 10.60 0.91 11.09
CA GLY A 389 11.99 0.51 10.87
C GLY A 389 12.87 0.61 12.12
N HIS A 390 14.19 0.56 11.91
CA HIS A 390 15.18 0.48 13.00
C HIS A 390 15.42 1.81 13.72
N GLY A 391 15.18 2.95 13.06
CA GLY A 391 15.36 4.28 13.64
C GLY A 391 16.80 4.80 13.72
N VAL A 392 17.79 3.97 13.41
CA VAL A 392 19.19 4.42 13.22
C VAL A 392 19.33 5.20 11.91
N GLY A 393 20.08 6.30 11.94
CA GLY A 393 20.39 7.12 10.77
C GLY A 393 19.21 7.94 10.26
N MET A 394 19.06 8.04 8.94
CA MET A 394 18.10 8.97 8.34
C MET A 394 16.64 8.50 8.42
N SER A 395 15.75 9.35 8.95
CA SER A 395 14.30 9.20 8.75
C SER A 395 13.91 9.71 7.37
N GLN A 396 13.20 8.89 6.60
CA GLN A 396 12.70 9.30 5.29
C GLN A 396 11.61 10.37 5.39
N TYR A 397 10.67 10.21 6.33
CA TYR A 397 9.65 11.24 6.59
C TYR A 397 10.25 12.52 7.15
N GLY A 398 11.27 12.42 7.99
CA GLY A 398 11.96 13.59 8.51
C GLY A 398 12.78 14.31 7.43
N ALA A 399 13.52 13.59 6.57
CA ALA A 399 14.19 14.16 5.40
C ALA A 399 13.20 14.87 4.46
N LYS A 400 12.04 14.26 4.19
CA LYS A 400 10.94 14.89 3.43
C LYS A 400 10.52 16.20 4.07
N LYS A 401 10.23 16.20 5.38
CA LYS A 401 9.78 17.39 6.10
C LYS A 401 10.84 18.49 6.11
N MET A 402 12.11 18.15 6.30
CA MET A 402 13.23 19.11 6.21
C MET A 402 13.30 19.74 4.81
N GLY A 403 13.22 18.93 3.75
CA GLY A 403 13.19 19.44 2.38
C GLY A 403 11.98 20.33 2.10
N GLU A 404 10.80 19.98 2.62
CA GLU A 404 9.58 20.82 2.56
C GLU A 404 9.72 22.15 3.32
N LEU A 405 10.60 22.21 4.33
CA LEU A 405 10.98 23.43 5.04
C LEU A 405 12.13 24.20 4.36
N GLY A 406 12.54 23.78 3.16
CA GLY A 406 13.56 24.45 2.36
C GLY A 406 15.01 24.07 2.70
N LYS A 407 15.22 23.09 3.60
CA LYS A 407 16.55 22.59 3.93
C LYS A 407 17.19 21.88 2.74
N LYS A 408 18.47 22.12 2.51
CA LYS A 408 19.26 21.44 1.48
C LYS A 408 19.59 20.02 1.89
N TYR A 409 19.83 19.15 0.91
CA TYR A 409 20.20 17.76 1.18
C TYR A 409 21.46 17.64 2.04
N THR A 410 22.39 18.60 1.94
CA THR A 410 23.57 18.68 2.81
C THR A 410 23.20 18.90 4.27
N GLU A 411 22.27 19.80 4.57
CA GLU A 411 21.74 20.02 5.93
C GLU A 411 20.95 18.81 6.46
N ILE A 412 20.23 18.12 5.57
CA ILE A 412 19.51 16.89 5.92
C ILE A 412 20.51 15.80 6.31
N LEU A 413 21.54 15.57 5.49
CA LEU A 413 22.56 14.56 5.75
C LEU A 413 23.36 14.86 7.01
N ASP A 414 23.75 16.12 7.23
CA ASP A 414 24.45 16.54 8.45
C ASP A 414 23.59 16.36 9.70
N PHE A 415 22.28 16.59 9.60
CA PHE A 415 21.37 16.30 10.71
C PHE A 415 21.35 14.80 11.05
N TYR A 416 21.24 13.90 10.08
CA TYR A 416 21.10 12.46 10.39
C TYR A 416 22.41 11.70 10.58
N TYR A 417 23.51 12.20 10.02
CA TYR A 417 24.83 11.59 10.09
C TYR A 417 25.87 12.63 10.55
N PRO A 418 25.71 13.21 11.75
CA PRO A 418 26.55 14.33 12.18
C PRO A 418 28.03 13.91 12.24
N GLY A 419 28.90 14.73 11.66
CA GLY A 419 30.33 14.46 11.56
C GLY A 419 30.73 13.55 10.40
N ALA A 420 29.78 13.05 9.60
CA ALA A 420 30.11 12.42 8.32
C ALA A 420 30.41 13.49 7.26
N LEU A 421 31.50 13.31 6.53
CA LEU A 421 31.92 14.19 5.45
C LEU A 421 31.26 13.79 4.13
N LEU A 422 30.58 14.74 3.50
CA LEU A 422 30.11 14.61 2.13
C LEU A 422 31.29 14.81 1.17
N THR A 423 31.60 13.81 0.36
CA THR A 423 32.72 13.83 -0.61
C THR A 423 32.31 13.21 -1.93
N THR A 424 33.00 13.58 -3.01
CA THR A 424 32.90 12.89 -4.30
C THR A 424 33.85 11.69 -4.33
N ALA A 425 33.33 10.49 -4.60
CA ALA A 425 34.11 9.25 -4.67
C ALA A 425 34.60 8.90 -6.08
N TYR A 426 33.82 9.27 -7.10
CA TYR A 426 34.10 9.11 -8.52
C TYR A 426 33.36 10.21 -9.28
N THR A 427 33.78 10.51 -10.49
CA THR A 427 33.24 11.59 -11.33
C THR A 427 32.75 11.03 -12.66
N LYS A 428 31.97 11.84 -13.37
CA LYS A 428 31.46 11.47 -14.68
C LYS A 428 32.62 11.56 -15.67
N ALA A 429 32.88 10.50 -16.43
CA ALA A 429 33.89 10.54 -17.48
C ALA A 429 33.60 11.73 -18.43
N GLU A 430 34.57 12.61 -18.62
CA GLU A 430 34.50 13.65 -19.65
C GLU A 430 34.35 12.97 -21.02
N GLN A 431 33.38 13.43 -21.82
CA GLN A 431 33.35 13.07 -23.23
C GLN A 431 34.52 13.78 -23.91
N ILE A 432 35.62 13.06 -24.13
CA ILE A 432 36.70 13.53 -25.00
C ILE A 432 36.09 13.66 -26.41
N GLU A 433 35.92 14.88 -26.91
CA GLU A 433 35.63 15.10 -28.33
C GLU A 433 36.78 14.48 -29.15
N PRO A 434 36.48 13.70 -30.20
CA PRO A 434 37.52 13.04 -30.98
C PRO A 434 38.44 14.09 -31.64
N PRO A 435 39.75 13.85 -31.72
CA PRO A 435 40.68 14.78 -32.33
C PRO A 435 40.32 14.99 -33.80
N THR A 436 40.20 16.25 -34.22
CA THR A 436 40.06 16.67 -35.61
C THR A 436 41.14 16.01 -36.46
N ALA A 437 40.71 15.22 -37.45
CA ALA A 437 41.60 14.60 -38.43
C ALA A 437 42.36 15.67 -39.23
N GLU A 438 43.67 15.50 -39.35
CA GLU A 438 44.53 16.31 -40.22
C GLU A 438 44.09 16.18 -41.70
N PRO A 439 44.07 17.27 -42.49
CA PRO A 439 43.70 17.19 -43.90
C PRO A 439 44.86 16.65 -44.74
N LEU A 440 44.54 15.75 -45.67
CA LEU A 440 45.42 15.29 -46.75
C LEU A 440 45.75 16.44 -47.74
N PRO A 441 46.90 16.40 -48.43
CA PRO A 441 47.34 17.50 -49.31
C PRO A 441 46.50 17.60 -50.61
N PRO A 442 46.45 18.79 -51.24
CA PRO A 442 45.49 19.11 -52.28
C PRO A 442 45.91 18.54 -53.64
N ASN A 443 44.94 17.99 -54.37
CA ASN A 443 45.06 17.80 -55.81
C ASN A 443 44.17 18.81 -56.54
N ALA A 444 44.74 19.41 -57.57
CA ALA A 444 44.30 20.65 -58.20
C ALA A 444 43.05 20.50 -59.08
N GLY A 445 42.28 21.58 -59.16
CA GLY A 445 41.53 21.93 -60.37
C GLY A 445 40.03 22.08 -60.21
N ASN A 446 39.59 23.34 -60.33
CA ASN A 446 38.27 23.83 -60.71
C ASN A 446 37.25 24.13 -59.60
N THR A 447 37.25 25.39 -59.19
CA THR A 447 36.15 26.13 -58.55
C THR A 447 34.91 26.23 -59.44
N PRO A 448 33.72 26.07 -58.85
CA PRO A 448 32.66 27.07 -59.00
C PRO A 448 31.89 27.33 -57.67
N PRO A 449 31.02 28.34 -57.63
CA PRO A 449 31.15 29.55 -56.81
C PRO A 449 30.93 29.35 -55.29
N THR A 450 31.45 30.31 -54.52
CA THR A 450 31.30 30.48 -53.08
C THR A 450 29.86 30.26 -52.59
N PRO A 451 29.58 29.25 -51.74
CA PRO A 451 28.43 29.27 -50.86
C PRO A 451 28.74 30.23 -49.72
N THR A 452 27.84 31.17 -49.48
CA THR A 452 27.80 31.96 -48.24
C THR A 452 27.98 31.05 -47.03
N ALA A 453 28.89 31.44 -46.13
CA ALA A 453 29.16 30.73 -44.89
C ALA A 453 27.85 30.44 -44.14
N PRO A 454 27.63 29.19 -43.65
CA PRO A 454 26.52 28.92 -42.75
C PRO A 454 26.63 29.84 -41.53
N PRO A 455 25.54 30.46 -41.07
CA PRO A 455 25.57 31.24 -39.85
C PRO A 455 26.09 30.35 -38.72
N ALA A 456 26.96 30.91 -37.88
CA ALA A 456 27.48 30.24 -36.70
C ALA A 456 26.32 29.60 -35.90
N PRO A 457 26.48 28.37 -35.38
CA PRO A 457 25.43 27.73 -34.59
C PRO A 457 25.06 28.65 -33.43
N THR A 458 23.80 29.06 -33.40
CA THR A 458 23.23 29.86 -32.32
C THR A 458 23.53 29.17 -30.99
N PRO A 459 23.97 29.88 -29.94
CA PRO A 459 24.22 29.28 -28.64
C PRO A 459 23.04 28.40 -28.23
N ALA A 460 23.32 27.14 -27.87
CA ALA A 460 22.28 26.21 -27.46
C ALA A 460 21.51 26.80 -26.28
N ASP A 461 20.18 26.87 -26.41
CA ASP A 461 19.33 27.31 -25.32
C ASP A 461 19.43 26.32 -24.15
N THR A 462 19.85 26.81 -22.99
CA THR A 462 20.05 26.04 -21.76
C THR A 462 18.97 26.30 -20.73
N LYS A 463 18.02 27.21 -21.00
CA LYS A 463 17.00 27.62 -20.04
C LYS A 463 15.70 26.90 -20.34
N ALA A 464 15.11 26.30 -19.31
CA ALA A 464 13.81 25.67 -19.45
C ALA A 464 12.68 26.71 -19.55
N PRO A 465 11.58 26.40 -20.27
CA PRO A 465 10.39 27.23 -20.28
C PRO A 465 9.90 27.53 -18.88
N ILE A 466 9.59 28.79 -18.58
CA ILE A 466 9.02 29.24 -17.32
C ILE A 466 7.51 29.07 -17.36
N ILE A 467 6.97 28.32 -16.39
CA ILE A 467 5.52 28.20 -16.16
C ILE A 467 5.11 29.14 -15.02
N LYS A 468 4.18 30.06 -15.27
CA LYS A 468 3.66 31.02 -14.29
C LYS A 468 2.13 31.03 -14.21
N ASP A 469 1.58 31.75 -13.23
CA ASP A 469 0.14 31.93 -13.02
C ASP A 469 -0.68 30.64 -12.83
N VAL A 470 -0.02 29.59 -12.33
CA VAL A 470 -0.57 28.23 -12.21
C VAL A 470 -1.63 28.16 -11.11
N LYS A 471 -2.90 28.06 -11.50
CA LYS A 471 -4.02 27.99 -10.55
C LYS A 471 -5.07 27.00 -11.02
N ALA A 472 -5.52 26.15 -10.10
CA ALA A 472 -6.62 25.22 -10.34
C ALA A 472 -7.88 25.68 -9.62
N VAL A 473 -9.03 25.53 -10.26
CA VAL A 473 -10.35 25.90 -9.71
C VAL A 473 -11.35 24.79 -9.98
N TYR A 474 -12.14 24.42 -8.98
CA TYR A 474 -13.27 23.51 -9.13
C TYR A 474 -14.58 24.31 -9.26
N VAL A 475 -15.42 23.93 -10.20
CA VAL A 475 -16.75 24.49 -10.41
C VAL A 475 -17.79 23.41 -10.09
N PRO A 476 -18.43 23.47 -8.90
CA PRO A 476 -19.37 22.43 -8.45
C PRO A 476 -20.59 22.26 -9.37
N LYS A 477 -21.09 23.36 -9.96
CA LYS A 477 -22.29 23.32 -10.82
C LYS A 477 -22.11 22.47 -12.07
N THR A 478 -20.90 22.46 -12.65
CA THR A 478 -20.60 21.75 -13.91
C THR A 478 -19.73 20.51 -13.70
N ASN A 479 -19.31 20.21 -12.47
CA ASN A 479 -18.35 19.15 -12.14
C ASN A 479 -17.05 19.23 -12.93
N GLN A 480 -16.59 20.45 -13.19
CA GLN A 480 -15.37 20.71 -13.95
C GLN A 480 -14.28 21.28 -13.05
N LEU A 481 -13.08 20.79 -13.26
CA LEU A 481 -11.85 21.31 -12.69
C LEU A 481 -11.11 22.02 -13.83
N SER A 482 -10.74 23.28 -13.66
CA SER A 482 -9.90 23.99 -14.62
C SER A 482 -8.51 24.22 -14.04
N VAL A 483 -7.50 24.28 -14.89
CA VAL A 483 -6.17 24.80 -14.58
C VAL A 483 -5.82 25.90 -15.56
N ARG A 484 -5.45 27.06 -15.04
CA ARG A 484 -4.86 28.15 -15.82
C ARG A 484 -3.35 28.17 -15.58
N TYR A 485 -2.58 28.48 -16.62
CA TYR A 485 -1.12 28.60 -16.59
C TYR A 485 -0.65 29.47 -17.75
N ALA A 486 0.56 30.02 -17.67
CA ALA A 486 1.20 30.72 -18.77
C ALA A 486 2.63 30.22 -18.97
N ILE A 487 3.08 30.19 -20.22
CA ILE A 487 4.46 29.83 -20.60
C ILE A 487 5.12 31.02 -21.32
N ASN A 488 6.41 31.23 -21.08
CA ASN A 488 7.19 32.37 -21.63
C ASN A 488 7.70 32.13 -23.06
N GLU A 489 7.73 30.89 -23.54
CA GLU A 489 8.29 30.50 -24.84
C GLU A 489 7.59 29.27 -25.43
N GLU A 490 7.92 28.90 -26.67
CA GLU A 490 7.32 27.74 -27.32
C GLU A 490 7.79 26.42 -26.69
N ALA A 491 6.85 25.59 -26.27
CA ALA A 491 7.15 24.30 -25.66
C ALA A 491 6.09 23.24 -25.98
N ALA A 492 6.50 21.98 -26.02
CA ALA A 492 5.60 20.84 -25.95
C ALA A 492 5.07 20.69 -24.51
N VAL A 493 3.75 20.79 -24.33
CA VAL A 493 3.09 20.82 -23.03
C VAL A 493 2.30 19.55 -22.78
N THR A 494 2.59 18.90 -21.66
CA THR A 494 1.85 17.75 -21.12
C THR A 494 1.12 18.17 -19.85
N ILE A 495 -0.19 17.91 -19.77
CA ILE A 495 -1.00 18.13 -18.56
C ILE A 495 -1.70 16.84 -18.19
N TYR A 496 -1.58 16.46 -16.93
CA TYR A 496 -2.29 15.34 -16.35
C TYR A 496 -2.92 15.74 -15.02
N VAL A 497 -3.92 14.97 -14.58
CA VAL A 497 -4.55 15.12 -13.26
C VAL A 497 -4.22 13.91 -12.41
N LYS A 498 -3.79 14.15 -11.18
CA LYS A 498 -3.62 13.15 -10.12
C LYS A 498 -4.75 13.27 -9.10
N ASN A 499 -5.20 12.13 -8.58
CA ASN A 499 -6.03 12.10 -7.38
C ASN A 499 -5.18 12.27 -6.10
N ALA A 500 -5.84 12.28 -4.93
CA ALA A 500 -5.18 12.43 -3.64
C ALA A 500 -4.19 11.31 -3.29
N SER A 501 -4.30 10.12 -3.89
CA SER A 501 -3.34 9.02 -3.70
C SER A 501 -2.13 9.12 -4.63
N GLY A 502 -2.00 10.21 -5.40
CA GLY A 502 -0.91 10.43 -6.34
C GLY A 502 -1.04 9.67 -7.68
N LYS A 503 -2.11 8.90 -7.87
CA LYS A 503 -2.38 8.17 -9.12
C LYS A 503 -2.85 9.17 -10.19
N ILE A 504 -2.24 9.12 -11.38
CA ILE A 504 -2.72 9.86 -12.54
C ILE A 504 -4.07 9.26 -12.96
N VAL A 505 -5.12 10.06 -12.90
CA VAL A 505 -6.47 9.67 -13.31
C VAL A 505 -6.72 9.94 -14.79
N GLN A 506 -6.05 10.95 -15.36
CA GLN A 506 -6.16 11.27 -16.78
C GLN A 506 -4.99 12.13 -17.25
N TYR A 507 -4.53 11.91 -18.49
CA TYR A 507 -3.76 12.89 -19.26
C TYR A 507 -4.74 13.72 -20.07
N ILE A 508 -4.75 15.03 -19.87
CA ILE A 508 -5.64 15.95 -20.60
C ILE A 508 -4.99 16.37 -21.92
N GLN A 509 -3.69 16.60 -21.90
CA GLN A 509 -2.88 16.84 -23.09
C GLN A 509 -1.52 16.16 -22.91
N LYS A 510 -0.92 15.71 -24.01
CA LYS A 510 0.41 15.09 -23.99
C LYS A 510 1.22 15.63 -25.17
N ASP A 511 2.35 16.25 -24.83
CA ASP A 511 3.36 16.79 -25.74
C ASP A 511 2.77 17.73 -26.82
N VAL A 512 1.75 18.51 -26.46
CA VAL A 512 1.08 19.44 -27.39
C VAL A 512 1.90 20.71 -27.49
N LYS A 513 2.40 21.04 -28.69
CA LYS A 513 3.15 22.29 -28.92
C LYS A 513 2.26 23.51 -28.67
N GLN A 514 2.75 24.44 -27.85
CA GLN A 514 2.10 25.70 -27.53
C GLN A 514 3.13 26.81 -27.60
N LYS A 515 2.74 27.97 -28.14
CA LYS A 515 3.57 29.18 -28.16
C LYS A 515 3.58 29.86 -26.79
N SER A 516 4.41 30.88 -26.62
CA SER A 516 4.32 31.72 -25.43
C SER A 516 2.91 32.33 -25.28
N GLY A 517 2.38 32.32 -24.07
CA GLY A 517 1.00 32.77 -23.81
C GLY A 517 0.34 32.11 -22.61
N SER A 518 -0.90 32.52 -22.36
CA SER A 518 -1.74 32.02 -21.27
C SER A 518 -2.76 31.00 -21.78
N TYR A 519 -2.91 29.91 -21.05
CA TYR A 519 -3.75 28.78 -21.40
C TYR A 519 -4.66 28.40 -20.23
N THR A 520 -5.86 27.91 -20.56
CA THR A 520 -6.76 27.27 -19.60
C THR A 520 -7.18 25.92 -20.13
N THR A 521 -6.98 24.89 -19.32
CA THR A 521 -7.37 23.53 -19.63
C THR A 521 -8.47 23.09 -18.66
N ILE A 522 -9.53 22.49 -19.18
CA ILE A 522 -10.68 22.04 -18.40
C ILE A 522 -10.70 20.50 -18.37
N TRP A 523 -10.95 19.94 -17.20
CA TRP A 523 -11.15 18.53 -16.97
C TRP A 523 -12.51 18.30 -16.29
N THR A 524 -13.38 17.52 -16.94
CA THR A 524 -14.63 17.08 -16.32
C THR A 524 -14.35 15.92 -15.38
N VAL A 525 -14.66 16.07 -14.09
CA VAL A 525 -14.35 15.08 -13.06
C VAL A 525 -15.12 13.76 -13.31
N GLY A 526 -16.32 13.83 -13.88
CA GLY A 526 -17.13 12.65 -14.20
C GLY A 526 -17.48 11.82 -12.95
N SER A 527 -17.32 10.49 -13.03
CA SER A 527 -17.55 9.55 -11.91
C SER A 527 -16.42 9.55 -10.86
N ASN A 528 -15.32 10.27 -11.08
CA ASN A 528 -14.21 10.34 -10.12
C ASN A 528 -14.67 10.98 -8.81
N ARG A 529 -14.23 10.47 -7.66
CA ARG A 529 -14.78 10.83 -6.33
C ARG A 529 -14.46 12.27 -5.91
N ASN A 530 -15.12 12.74 -4.85
CA ASN A 530 -14.70 13.97 -4.15
C ASN A 530 -13.31 13.80 -3.54
N GLY A 531 -12.56 14.90 -3.45
CA GLY A 531 -11.21 14.92 -2.88
C GLY A 531 -10.28 15.92 -3.54
N LYS A 532 -9.02 15.97 -3.07
CA LYS A 532 -7.98 16.81 -3.67
C LYS A 532 -7.52 16.22 -5.00
N TYR A 533 -7.56 17.04 -6.05
CA TYR A 533 -6.99 16.73 -7.36
C TYR A 533 -5.86 17.70 -7.66
N THR A 534 -4.83 17.21 -8.34
CA THR A 534 -3.63 18.00 -8.66
C THR A 534 -3.34 17.89 -10.15
N PHE A 535 -3.36 19.01 -10.86
CA PHE A 535 -2.80 19.09 -12.19
C PHE A 535 -1.28 19.10 -12.10
N GLY A 536 -0.62 18.26 -12.90
CA GLY A 536 0.78 18.43 -13.23
C GLY A 536 0.88 18.95 -14.65
N ILE A 537 1.65 20.02 -14.82
CA ILE A 537 1.96 20.64 -16.11
C ILE A 537 3.46 20.42 -16.32
N ILE A 538 3.84 19.93 -17.50
CA ILE A 538 5.23 19.73 -17.92
C ILE A 538 5.40 20.43 -19.26
N THR A 539 6.43 21.24 -19.42
CA THR A 539 6.78 21.90 -20.68
C THR A 539 8.17 21.45 -21.11
N LYS A 540 8.36 21.19 -22.40
CA LYS A 540 9.66 20.85 -23.01
C LYS A 540 9.89 21.69 -24.26
N ASP A 541 10.95 22.48 -24.33
CA ASP A 541 11.30 23.25 -25.53
C ASP A 541 11.96 22.38 -26.63
N ALA A 542 12.35 23.01 -27.75
CA ALA A 542 13.03 22.33 -28.85
C ALA A 542 14.46 21.88 -28.52
N ALA A 543 15.14 22.57 -27.60
CA ALA A 543 16.48 22.22 -27.10
C ALA A 543 16.45 21.05 -26.10
N GLY A 544 15.26 20.70 -25.61
CA GLY A 544 15.01 19.60 -24.69
C GLY A 544 14.99 20.01 -23.22
N ASN A 545 15.04 21.30 -22.89
CA ASN A 545 14.94 21.76 -21.52
C ASN A 545 13.51 21.61 -21.01
N VAL A 546 13.37 21.14 -19.77
CA VAL A 546 12.08 20.77 -19.19
C VAL A 546 11.82 21.55 -17.91
N SER A 547 10.60 22.05 -17.76
CA SER A 547 10.10 22.54 -16.48
C SER A 547 8.75 21.92 -16.14
N SER A 548 8.33 22.06 -14.87
CA SER A 548 7.05 21.56 -14.43
C SER A 548 6.45 22.43 -13.34
N ALA A 549 5.13 22.44 -13.28
CA ALA A 549 4.37 23.12 -12.24
C ALA A 549 3.15 22.29 -11.83
N VAL A 550 2.64 22.56 -10.63
CA VAL A 550 1.45 21.90 -10.11
C VAL A 550 0.45 22.91 -9.58
N ALA A 551 -0.83 22.62 -9.77
CA ALA A 551 -1.91 23.29 -9.07
C ALA A 551 -2.92 22.25 -8.57
N SER A 552 -3.41 22.45 -7.35
CA SER A 552 -4.44 21.59 -6.78
C SER A 552 -5.74 22.34 -6.54
N ALA A 553 -6.84 21.63 -6.66
CA ALA A 553 -8.15 22.08 -6.21
C ALA A 553 -8.89 20.92 -5.53
N VAL A 554 -9.78 21.25 -4.60
CA VAL A 554 -10.62 20.25 -3.92
C VAL A 554 -11.92 20.12 -4.68
N VAL A 555 -12.22 18.91 -5.12
CA VAL A 555 -13.51 18.56 -5.70
C VAL A 555 -14.47 18.21 -4.57
N ASN A 556 -15.57 18.95 -4.49
CA ASN A 556 -16.64 18.76 -3.51
C ASN A 556 -18.02 18.72 -4.21
N LYS A 557 -18.26 17.67 -4.99
CA LYS A 557 -19.57 17.41 -5.60
C LYS A 557 -20.65 17.31 -4.53
N ALA A 558 -21.83 17.83 -4.83
CA ALA A 558 -23.00 17.64 -4.00
C ALA A 558 -23.34 16.15 -3.89
N VAL A 559 -23.58 15.65 -2.67
CA VAL A 559 -23.96 14.25 -2.42
C VAL A 559 -25.47 14.11 -2.62
N ALA A 560 -25.87 13.21 -3.52
CA ALA A 560 -27.28 12.92 -3.77
C ALA A 560 -27.95 12.35 -2.50
N PRO A 561 -29.20 12.75 -2.17
CA PRO A 561 -29.93 12.17 -1.05
C PRO A 561 -30.11 10.65 -1.21
N PRO A 562 -30.04 9.86 -0.12
CA PRO A 562 -30.28 8.42 -0.20
C PRO A 562 -31.74 8.13 -0.60
N LYS A 563 -31.97 7.15 -1.46
CA LYS A 563 -33.32 6.62 -1.71
C LYS A 563 -33.63 5.59 -0.64
N VAL A 564 -34.65 5.81 0.17
CA VAL A 564 -34.98 4.96 1.32
C VAL A 564 -36.26 4.18 1.04
N ASN A 565 -36.25 2.86 1.29
CA ASN A 565 -37.43 2.01 1.19
C ASN A 565 -38.40 2.27 2.37
N SER A 566 -39.66 1.83 2.24
CA SER A 566 -40.63 1.92 3.34
C SER A 566 -40.17 1.12 4.56
N VAL A 567 -40.45 1.65 5.75
CA VAL A 567 -40.13 1.03 7.05
C VAL A 567 -41.41 0.83 7.83
N GLY A 568 -41.64 -0.39 8.31
CA GLY A 568 -42.77 -0.74 9.18
C GLY A 568 -42.35 -0.82 10.65
N ASP A 569 -43.32 -0.83 11.54
CA ASP A 569 -43.15 -0.95 13.00
C ASP A 569 -42.50 -2.27 13.44
N ARG A 570 -42.58 -3.30 12.60
CA ARG A 570 -41.90 -4.59 12.79
C ARG A 570 -40.50 -4.65 12.18
N SER A 571 -40.12 -3.67 11.38
CA SER A 571 -38.81 -3.62 10.71
C SER A 571 -37.68 -3.45 11.72
N SER A 572 -36.59 -4.21 11.54
CA SER A 572 -35.34 -4.09 12.29
C SER A 572 -34.21 -3.46 11.47
N THR A 573 -34.50 -3.03 10.25
CA THR A 573 -33.54 -2.42 9.34
C THR A 573 -34.19 -1.32 8.52
N VAL A 574 -33.41 -0.30 8.18
CA VAL A 574 -33.71 0.70 7.14
C VAL A 574 -32.88 0.36 5.92
N THR A 575 -33.54 0.14 4.79
CA THR A 575 -32.87 -0.26 3.55
C THR A 575 -33.08 0.79 2.46
N GLY A 576 -32.21 0.78 1.46
CA GLY A 576 -32.28 1.72 0.35
C GLY A 576 -31.04 1.71 -0.51
N THR A 577 -30.88 2.77 -1.31
CA THR A 577 -29.69 3.01 -2.14
C THR A 577 -29.11 4.40 -1.90
N ALA A 578 -27.79 4.49 -1.99
CA ALA A 578 -27.01 5.72 -1.86
C ALA A 578 -25.71 5.59 -2.67
N GLU A 579 -24.87 6.62 -2.64
CA GLU A 579 -23.53 6.54 -3.21
C GLU A 579 -22.73 5.37 -2.59
N ALA A 580 -22.11 4.55 -3.44
CA ALA A 580 -21.36 3.37 -3.01
C ALA A 580 -20.22 3.74 -2.05
N GLY A 581 -20.20 3.10 -0.88
CA GLY A 581 -19.21 3.38 0.17
C GLY A 581 -19.48 4.63 1.00
N ALA A 582 -20.63 5.31 0.83
CA ALA A 582 -21.07 6.37 1.72
C ALA A 582 -21.53 5.82 3.09
N THR A 583 -21.32 6.58 4.15
CA THR A 583 -21.85 6.30 5.48
C THR A 583 -23.30 6.79 5.55
N ILE A 584 -24.23 5.88 5.77
CA ILE A 584 -25.64 6.18 5.96
C ILE A 584 -25.89 6.40 7.44
N VAL A 585 -26.51 7.52 7.76
CA VAL A 585 -26.88 7.92 9.11
C VAL A 585 -28.40 7.96 9.20
N VAL A 586 -28.97 7.14 10.06
CA VAL A 586 -30.42 7.12 10.36
C VAL A 586 -30.62 7.69 11.76
N LYS A 587 -31.43 8.73 11.89
CA LYS A 587 -31.85 9.30 13.17
C LYS A 587 -33.30 8.95 13.47
N ALA A 588 -33.55 8.45 14.69
CA ALA A 588 -34.88 8.25 15.25
C ALA A 588 -34.96 9.07 16.55
N GLY A 589 -35.52 10.28 16.47
CA GLY A 589 -35.41 11.28 17.56
C GLY A 589 -33.95 11.64 17.84
N THR A 590 -33.49 11.44 19.07
CA THR A 590 -32.10 11.70 19.50
C THR A 590 -31.14 10.54 19.21
N LYS A 591 -31.66 9.33 18.90
CA LYS A 591 -30.83 8.14 18.65
C LYS A 591 -30.32 8.14 17.21
N THR A 592 -29.07 7.74 17.04
CA THR A 592 -28.40 7.69 15.73
C THR A 592 -27.88 6.29 15.44
N TYR A 593 -28.14 5.79 14.23
CA TYR A 593 -27.69 4.50 13.73
C TYR A 593 -26.91 4.70 12.43
N LYS A 594 -25.90 3.87 12.19
CA LYS A 594 -25.02 4.00 11.02
C LYS A 594 -24.77 2.67 10.33
N ALA A 595 -24.63 2.72 9.01
CA ALA A 595 -24.05 1.64 8.21
C ALA A 595 -23.36 2.23 6.98
N THR A 596 -22.65 1.41 6.23
CA THR A 596 -22.00 1.83 4.97
C THR A 596 -22.75 1.24 3.77
N ALA A 597 -23.00 2.04 2.75
CA ALA A 597 -23.53 1.56 1.48
C ALA A 597 -22.51 0.64 0.78
N LYS A 598 -22.98 -0.49 0.26
CA LYS A 598 -22.17 -1.49 -0.45
C LYS A 598 -21.64 -0.94 -1.78
N THR A 599 -20.79 -1.69 -2.45
CA THR A 599 -20.20 -1.33 -3.76
C THR A 599 -21.24 -1.11 -4.85
N ASN A 600 -22.40 -1.77 -4.77
CA ASN A 600 -23.55 -1.58 -5.66
C ASN A 600 -24.50 -0.46 -5.21
N GLY A 601 -24.15 0.32 -4.20
CA GLY A 601 -24.96 1.43 -3.66
C GLY A 601 -26.07 1.00 -2.69
N SER A 602 -26.36 -0.29 -2.53
CA SER A 602 -27.37 -0.75 -1.56
C SER A 602 -26.90 -0.60 -0.12
N PHE A 603 -27.80 -0.22 0.79
CA PHE A 603 -27.51 -0.15 2.22
C PHE A 603 -28.59 -0.84 3.05
N ALA A 604 -28.19 -1.30 4.24
CA ALA A 604 -29.08 -1.78 5.29
C ALA A 604 -28.53 -1.31 6.64
N VAL A 605 -29.24 -0.39 7.29
CA VAL A 605 -28.90 0.14 8.62
C VAL A 605 -29.74 -0.58 9.65
N ALA A 606 -29.11 -1.33 10.56
CA ALA A 606 -29.81 -1.99 11.65
C ALA A 606 -30.35 -0.96 12.66
N ILE A 607 -31.63 -1.06 12.98
CA ILE A 607 -32.30 -0.22 13.99
C ILE A 607 -33.19 -1.09 14.88
N PRO A 608 -33.35 -0.77 16.17
CA PRO A 608 -34.42 -1.36 16.98
C PRO A 608 -35.78 -1.09 16.34
N ARG A 609 -36.75 -1.97 16.57
CA ARG A 609 -38.14 -1.76 16.14
C ARG A 609 -38.66 -0.42 16.67
N GLN A 610 -39.36 0.32 15.82
CA GLN A 610 -39.88 1.64 16.13
C GLN A 610 -41.40 1.58 16.19
N LYS A 611 -42.02 2.43 17.02
CA LYS A 611 -43.47 2.56 17.04
C LYS A 611 -43.96 3.14 15.72
N ALA A 612 -45.13 2.71 15.25
CA ALA A 612 -45.80 3.34 14.12
C ALA A 612 -45.95 4.86 14.36
N GLY A 613 -45.78 5.66 13.31
CA GLY A 613 -45.79 7.12 13.39
C GLY A 613 -44.44 7.76 13.74
N THR A 614 -43.42 6.98 14.12
CA THR A 614 -42.06 7.53 14.38
C THR A 614 -41.46 8.09 13.09
N VAL A 615 -40.92 9.31 13.14
CA VAL A 615 -40.22 9.94 12.01
C VAL A 615 -38.74 9.58 12.05
N LEU A 616 -38.26 8.97 10.96
CA LEU A 616 -36.85 8.68 10.72
C LEU A 616 -36.28 9.73 9.77
N THR A 617 -35.05 10.17 10.04
CA THR A 617 -34.29 11.07 9.16
C THR A 617 -33.03 10.36 8.69
N VAL A 618 -32.85 10.25 7.38
CA VAL A 618 -31.74 9.49 6.75
C VAL A 618 -30.87 10.43 5.94
N THR A 619 -29.56 10.40 6.19
CA THR A 619 -28.55 11.19 5.48
C THR A 619 -27.44 10.28 4.99
N ALA A 620 -26.92 10.51 3.78
CA ALA A 620 -25.70 9.88 3.30
C ALA A 620 -24.52 10.84 3.49
N ILE A 621 -23.38 10.32 3.96
CA ILE A 621 -22.14 11.07 4.11
C ILE A 621 -21.10 10.38 3.21
N ASP A 622 -20.55 11.10 2.24
CA ASP A 622 -19.51 10.54 1.36
C ASP A 622 -18.20 10.26 2.14
N ARG A 623 -17.21 9.64 1.48
CA ARG A 623 -15.90 9.36 2.10
C ARG A 623 -15.07 10.60 2.41
N ALA A 624 -15.40 11.73 1.82
CA ALA A 624 -14.75 13.02 2.09
C ALA A 624 -15.41 13.78 3.25
N GLY A 625 -16.48 13.22 3.84
CA GLY A 625 -17.19 13.80 4.99
C GLY A 625 -18.34 14.73 4.61
N ASN A 626 -18.72 14.83 3.34
CA ASN A 626 -19.79 15.72 2.91
C ASN A 626 -21.17 15.08 3.11
N PRO A 627 -22.13 15.73 3.77
CA PRO A 627 -23.48 15.22 3.94
C PRO A 627 -24.37 15.54 2.73
N SER A 628 -25.28 14.62 2.42
CA SER A 628 -26.43 14.85 1.52
C SER A 628 -27.51 15.69 2.20
N GLN A 629 -28.51 16.13 1.43
CA GLN A 629 -29.79 16.50 2.04
C GLN A 629 -30.40 15.28 2.74
N SER A 630 -31.16 15.52 3.80
CA SER A 630 -31.81 14.46 4.58
C SER A 630 -33.16 14.03 3.98
N VAL A 631 -33.42 12.72 3.96
CA VAL A 631 -34.72 12.15 3.63
C VAL A 631 -35.48 11.81 4.91
N ARG A 632 -36.75 12.24 5.00
CA ARG A 632 -37.64 11.93 6.12
C ARG A 632 -38.66 10.86 5.71
N LEU A 633 -38.87 9.88 6.57
CA LEU A 633 -39.91 8.85 6.41
C LEU A 633 -40.60 8.56 7.74
N THR A 634 -41.89 8.24 7.68
CA THR A 634 -42.69 7.86 8.84
C THR A 634 -42.85 6.34 8.87
N VAL A 635 -42.58 5.74 10.03
CA VAL A 635 -42.75 4.29 10.25
C VAL A 635 -44.22 3.92 10.12
N LYS A 636 -44.51 2.99 9.20
CA LYS A 636 -45.87 2.50 8.93
C LYS A 636 -46.28 1.46 9.95
N ASP A 637 -47.58 1.40 10.24
CA ASP A 637 -48.16 0.34 11.05
C ASP A 637 -48.42 -0.89 10.18
N ASN A 638 -47.68 -1.96 10.43
CA ASN A 638 -47.83 -3.25 9.77
C ASN A 638 -48.18 -4.36 10.77
N THR A 639 -48.62 -4.01 11.99
CA THR A 639 -48.96 -5.01 13.02
C THR A 639 -50.48 -5.21 13.04
N PRO A 640 -50.97 -6.42 12.70
CA PRO A 640 -52.39 -6.71 12.82
C PRO A 640 -52.93 -6.58 14.25
N PRO A 641 -54.20 -6.17 14.39
CA PRO A 641 -54.90 -6.18 15.67
C PRO A 641 -55.08 -7.62 16.19
N PRO A 642 -55.25 -7.82 17.51
CA PRO A 642 -55.62 -9.12 18.06
C PRO A 642 -56.93 -9.67 17.47
N ALA A 643 -57.02 -10.99 17.35
CA ALA A 643 -58.24 -11.65 16.89
C ALA A 643 -59.45 -11.33 17.79
N PRO A 644 -60.67 -11.18 17.24
CA PRO A 644 -61.84 -10.79 18.01
C PRO A 644 -62.28 -11.90 18.97
N LYS A 645 -62.71 -11.54 20.18
CA LYS A 645 -63.33 -12.46 21.13
C LYS A 645 -64.84 -12.52 20.85
N LEU A 646 -65.33 -13.66 20.39
CA LEU A 646 -66.73 -13.85 20.01
C LEU A 646 -67.54 -14.45 21.16
N ASN A 647 -68.76 -13.95 21.36
CA ASN A 647 -69.74 -14.63 22.20
C ASN A 647 -70.34 -15.84 21.44
N SER A 648 -70.81 -16.85 22.17
CA SER A 648 -71.50 -17.99 21.55
C SER A 648 -72.78 -17.56 20.83
N ILE A 649 -73.08 -18.20 19.71
CA ILE A 649 -74.27 -17.92 18.91
C ILE A 649 -75.08 -19.20 18.67
N THR A 650 -76.40 -19.09 18.79
CA THR A 650 -77.38 -20.17 18.57
C THR A 650 -78.24 -19.90 17.35
N SER A 651 -78.90 -20.93 16.83
CA SER A 651 -79.78 -20.82 15.65
C SER A 651 -80.99 -19.86 15.82
N ARG A 652 -81.33 -19.47 17.05
CA ARG A 652 -82.41 -18.51 17.35
C ARG A 652 -81.97 -17.05 17.28
N GLN A 653 -80.68 -16.77 17.40
CA GLN A 653 -80.11 -15.42 17.44
C GLN A 653 -79.83 -14.90 16.01
N SER A 654 -80.02 -13.59 15.82
CA SER A 654 -79.77 -12.89 14.54
C SER A 654 -78.61 -11.89 14.58
N ILE A 655 -77.99 -11.73 15.75
CA ILE A 655 -76.94 -10.76 16.03
C ILE A 655 -75.74 -11.50 16.60
N LEU A 656 -74.57 -11.31 15.98
CA LEU A 656 -73.29 -11.74 16.54
C LEU A 656 -72.69 -10.60 17.36
N THR A 657 -72.30 -10.90 18.60
CA THR A 657 -71.66 -9.94 19.52
C THR A 657 -70.28 -10.43 19.94
N GLY A 658 -69.42 -9.49 20.32
CA GLY A 658 -68.08 -9.80 20.80
C GLY A 658 -67.28 -8.56 21.17
N LYS A 659 -65.98 -8.76 21.44
CA LYS A 659 -65.01 -7.69 21.68
C LYS A 659 -63.87 -7.74 20.66
N ALA A 660 -63.42 -6.58 20.21
CA ALA A 660 -62.28 -6.40 19.32
C ALA A 660 -61.56 -5.09 19.67
N GLU A 661 -60.49 -4.77 18.95
CA GLU A 661 -59.79 -3.49 19.11
C GLU A 661 -60.73 -2.30 18.84
N ALA A 662 -60.72 -1.29 19.71
CA ALA A 662 -61.64 -0.16 19.64
C ALA A 662 -61.48 0.63 18.33
N GLY A 663 -62.60 0.90 17.65
CA GLY A 663 -62.60 1.61 16.36
C GLY A 663 -62.09 0.81 15.16
N ALA A 664 -61.72 -0.46 15.36
CA ALA A 664 -61.35 -1.37 14.27
C ALA A 664 -62.60 -1.92 13.55
N THR A 665 -62.45 -2.31 12.29
CA THR A 665 -63.55 -2.82 11.44
C THR A 665 -63.64 -4.35 11.57
N ILE A 666 -64.77 -4.86 12.04
CA ILE A 666 -65.07 -6.29 12.08
C ILE A 666 -65.70 -6.69 10.75
N THR A 667 -65.21 -7.79 10.15
CA THR A 667 -65.81 -8.43 8.99
C THR A 667 -66.24 -9.85 9.35
N VAL A 668 -67.52 -10.17 9.13
CA VAL A 668 -68.10 -11.50 9.33
C VAL A 668 -68.46 -12.10 7.97
N LYS A 669 -67.91 -13.27 7.65
CA LYS A 669 -68.20 -14.01 6.42
C LYS A 669 -69.00 -15.27 6.72
N ILE A 670 -70.09 -15.45 5.99
CA ILE A 670 -70.99 -16.62 6.08
C ILE A 670 -71.23 -17.11 4.65
N GLY A 671 -70.58 -18.20 4.25
CA GLY A 671 -70.55 -18.62 2.84
C GLY A 671 -70.00 -17.52 1.93
N THR A 672 -70.82 -17.04 0.98
CA THR A 672 -70.50 -15.91 0.08
C THR A 672 -70.89 -14.54 0.65
N LYS A 673 -71.70 -14.49 1.71
CA LYS A 673 -72.19 -13.23 2.30
C LYS A 673 -71.15 -12.63 3.24
N THR A 674 -71.01 -11.31 3.20
CA THR A 674 -70.09 -10.55 4.04
C THR A 674 -70.84 -9.43 4.77
N TYR A 675 -70.63 -9.34 6.08
CA TYR A 675 -71.20 -8.30 6.95
C TYR A 675 -70.06 -7.52 7.60
N LYS A 676 -70.22 -6.21 7.79
CA LYS A 676 -69.21 -5.36 8.41
C LYS A 676 -69.82 -4.50 9.51
N THR A 677 -69.06 -4.27 10.59
CA THR A 677 -69.37 -3.25 11.61
C THR A 677 -68.07 -2.69 12.17
N ALA A 678 -68.14 -1.62 12.96
CA ALA A 678 -67.00 -1.11 13.72
C ALA A 678 -67.11 -1.49 15.20
N ALA A 679 -65.98 -1.75 15.85
CA ALA A 679 -65.93 -1.84 17.31
C ALA A 679 -66.16 -0.46 17.92
N ARG A 680 -66.97 -0.41 18.98
CA ARG A 680 -67.18 0.81 19.76
C ARG A 680 -65.91 1.18 20.55
N LYS A 681 -65.91 2.35 21.19
CA LYS A 681 -64.78 2.85 22.00
C LYS A 681 -64.39 1.91 23.16
N ASP A 682 -65.35 1.14 23.68
CA ASP A 682 -65.16 0.12 24.71
C ASP A 682 -64.71 -1.26 24.15
N GLY A 683 -64.48 -1.34 22.83
CA GLY A 683 -64.10 -2.55 22.12
C GLY A 683 -65.27 -3.50 21.82
N ALA A 684 -66.49 -3.23 22.29
CA ALA A 684 -67.64 -4.09 22.01
C ALA A 684 -68.20 -3.85 20.61
N PHE A 685 -68.61 -4.91 19.94
CA PHE A 685 -69.25 -4.84 18.62
C PHE A 685 -70.54 -5.67 18.55
N SER A 686 -71.40 -5.30 17.61
CA SER A 686 -72.65 -5.99 17.29
C SER A 686 -72.83 -5.99 15.77
N VAL A 687 -73.02 -7.17 15.18
CA VAL A 687 -73.26 -7.35 13.74
C VAL A 687 -74.58 -8.10 13.55
N ALA A 688 -75.53 -7.47 12.86
CA ALA A 688 -76.73 -8.14 12.40
C ALA A 688 -76.38 -9.06 11.22
N ILE A 689 -76.54 -10.38 11.41
CA ILE A 689 -76.20 -11.41 10.41
C ILE A 689 -77.41 -12.28 10.01
N GLY A 690 -78.57 -12.05 10.62
CA GLY A 690 -79.76 -12.89 10.46
C GLY A 690 -79.61 -14.25 11.15
N ARG A 691 -80.72 -14.98 11.31
CA ARG A 691 -80.71 -16.34 11.87
C ARG A 691 -79.98 -17.30 10.94
N GLN A 692 -79.19 -18.21 11.52
CA GLN A 692 -78.37 -19.17 10.78
C GLN A 692 -78.73 -20.60 11.20
N LYS A 693 -78.60 -21.57 10.27
CA LYS A 693 -78.84 -22.98 10.57
C LYS A 693 -77.78 -23.51 11.55
N THR A 694 -78.16 -24.42 12.45
CA THR A 694 -77.22 -25.12 13.33
C THR A 694 -76.10 -25.76 12.50
N LYS A 695 -74.87 -25.75 13.05
CA LYS A 695 -73.61 -26.15 12.38
C LYS A 695 -73.08 -25.19 11.29
N THR A 696 -73.74 -24.06 11.02
CA THR A 696 -73.19 -23.04 10.12
C THR A 696 -71.94 -22.41 10.74
N VAL A 697 -70.88 -22.23 9.94
CA VAL A 697 -69.60 -21.66 10.38
C VAL A 697 -69.49 -20.21 9.93
N LEU A 698 -69.22 -19.31 10.88
CA LEU A 698 -68.96 -17.90 10.65
C LEU A 698 -67.44 -17.69 10.77
N ILE A 699 -66.88 -16.93 9.85
CA ILE A 699 -65.46 -16.53 9.88
C ILE A 699 -65.40 -15.04 10.17
N VAL A 700 -64.76 -14.66 11.27
CA VAL A 700 -64.70 -13.27 11.72
C VAL A 700 -63.25 -12.78 11.76
N THR A 701 -63.00 -11.65 11.13
CA THR A 701 -61.72 -10.93 11.20
C THR A 701 -61.93 -9.51 11.69
N VAL A 702 -60.90 -8.89 12.25
CA VAL A 702 -60.88 -7.46 12.56
C VAL A 702 -59.72 -6.79 11.84
N ALA A 703 -59.96 -5.60 11.29
CA ALA A 703 -58.97 -4.77 10.61
C ALA A 703 -58.79 -3.44 11.32
N ASP A 704 -57.55 -3.05 11.62
CA ASP A 704 -57.23 -1.77 12.25
C ASP A 704 -57.38 -0.58 11.28
N ARG A 705 -57.02 0.62 11.71
CA ARG A 705 -57.07 1.84 10.88
C ARG A 705 -56.01 1.87 9.76
N ALA A 706 -54.91 1.13 9.92
CA ALA A 706 -53.87 0.99 8.90
C ALA A 706 -54.23 -0.09 7.85
N GLY A 707 -55.31 -0.84 8.09
CA GLY A 707 -55.82 -1.90 7.20
C GLY A 707 -55.21 -3.27 7.48
N ASN A 708 -54.46 -3.45 8.56
CA ASN A 708 -53.90 -4.75 8.92
C ASN A 708 -55.01 -5.65 9.49
N VAL A 709 -55.07 -6.90 9.02
CA VAL A 709 -56.18 -7.83 9.34
C VAL A 709 -55.72 -8.92 10.31
N SER A 710 -56.49 -9.12 11.38
CA SER A 710 -56.25 -10.16 12.38
C SER A 710 -56.30 -11.58 11.81
N ALA A 711 -55.79 -12.54 12.59
CA ALA A 711 -56.14 -13.94 12.37
C ALA A 711 -57.67 -14.13 12.43
N PRO A 712 -58.24 -15.01 11.58
CA PRO A 712 -59.67 -15.27 11.58
C PRO A 712 -60.10 -16.13 12.78
N VAL A 713 -61.24 -15.80 13.37
CA VAL A 713 -61.91 -16.63 14.38
C VAL A 713 -63.10 -17.32 13.76
N LYS A 714 -63.18 -18.64 13.91
CA LYS A 714 -64.32 -19.44 13.47
C LYS A 714 -65.26 -19.67 14.64
N VAL A 715 -66.54 -19.39 14.46
CA VAL A 715 -67.59 -19.76 15.41
C VAL A 715 -68.65 -20.58 14.69
N GLN A 716 -69.03 -21.71 15.29
CA GLN A 716 -70.08 -22.58 14.78
C GLN A 716 -71.39 -22.29 15.53
N VAL A 717 -72.47 -22.11 14.78
CA VAL A 717 -73.82 -21.92 15.33
C VAL A 717 -74.25 -23.21 16.02
N ARG A 718 -74.57 -23.10 17.31
CA ARG A 718 -75.08 -24.22 18.13
C ARG A 718 -76.59 -24.39 17.99
#